data_AF-A0A640VXR7-F1
#
_entry.id   AF-A0A640VXR7-F1
#
_cell.length_a   1.000
_cell.length_b   1.000
_cell.length_c   1.000
_cell.angle_alpha   90.00
_cell.angle_beta   90.00
_cell.angle_gamma   90.00
#
_symmetry.space_group_name_H-M   'P 1'
#
loop_
_entity.id
_entity.type
_entity.pdbx_description
1 polymer ?
#
loop_
_entity_poly.entity_id
_entity_poly.type
_entity_poly.pdbx_seq_one_letter_code
_entity_poly.pdbx_strand_id
1 'polypeptide(L)'
;MLAPSSIPDVGNESRIIRQAHAAVFRMLLSYLDRKLETHLKYFAGSEHIPRTGPVIIVPNHQSYFDGFAITALVWKLTGRKVRIPTNIKALTNPLVAFLQVAGGAVPIDPAAKADTYARMTALLQRGEAVVIYPEGTRSDGTMLHPFRYGAFNLAVDLGVPILPVTVRNFANVLPKGSLRFKAGETGSIVFGAPIDPRSQRFAGADPQEVARRICDEVRGWIHSTAFRTVSDQEVAQQVSAEVSAVARRADDDLEDLLDQGAELITRQDAARVLQITSAKNILRQTNFDLDLQELRAVGFRVGDLPLYRAVFELGYYKTLLEAALAQDGTHAYLNYCAGLLQLRLPRLLGGGDPLAAVRYFETAYETAETYGYPKARFVHGYAKALAGQGETASALSLLQTTFDGTQSISGVRALRRRERGLALMTKLQQTDTTTATPPTRPLRGFELVMAQTRISDIIVAQIDGIFDFAQVFDAASALQQRHPGLRARVVWPEGRDKRPVFEYQPADQTRLHVREERPAQGRDAEARPFWEEVAEREVNHLFDLSEGYMFRLTWLPESGHVILNAQHAVIDGVSLMRLLHDFARHCAGEDLGPDLPPTEAALVSAPKVNLLEKIVGLIHRESFIRARTRFAEWSTLPIAGRLKKGAQMVTDCHFHDGDPANFDKITAACRAQGVTVGGAYAAAIQCAMLHFSKSSFGPKEKYYVPMDFSLRRFIPGGDRAQESVGLFSGVSPVIFNGDPSASFWELARSFMEASRAEIDTKSPLIFHQVFDRFFNLERAYDKYNLHCVDGGGVGGPLTMSNVGKFPFDPQVGPVRIRSLHGMSASQKGGAMLYFWLRSVNGRFFYSGTSVNPAADRDFAAEFFAFVVFLMENCVSAAAQDKAIREYIPEAASLHQAAQLTAERQRPQLETVA
;
A
#
# COMPACT_ATOMS: atom_id res chain seq x y z
N MET A 1 41.10 41.64 -1.39
CA MET A 1 40.15 40.66 -1.97
C MET A 1 40.71 39.25 -1.77
N LEU A 2 40.39 38.61 -0.64
CA LEU A 2 40.56 37.17 -0.43
C LEU A 2 39.29 36.72 0.30
N ALA A 3 38.33 36.20 -0.46
CA ALA A 3 37.09 35.65 0.08
C ALA A 3 37.38 34.29 0.73
N PRO A 4 36.79 33.95 1.89
CA PRO A 4 36.92 32.62 2.47
C PRO A 4 36.01 31.65 1.72
N SER A 5 36.51 31.10 0.62
CA SER A 5 35.89 30.04 -0.18
C SER A 5 36.05 28.63 0.44
N SER A 6 36.00 28.52 1.78
CA SER A 6 36.25 27.25 2.48
C SER A 6 35.19 26.91 3.54
N ILE A 7 33.96 27.38 3.37
CA ILE A 7 32.81 26.66 3.91
C ILE A 7 32.43 25.66 2.81
N PRO A 8 32.44 24.33 3.06
CA PRO A 8 32.16 23.36 2.02
C PRO A 8 30.80 23.64 1.40
N ASP A 9 30.77 23.80 0.07
CA ASP A 9 29.52 23.78 -0.68
C ASP A 9 28.95 22.34 -0.60
N VAL A 10 27.94 22.17 0.27
CA VAL A 10 27.31 20.88 0.60
C VAL A 10 26.63 20.24 -0.63
N GLY A 11 26.54 20.97 -1.74
CA GLY A 11 25.99 20.49 -3.02
C GLY A 11 26.78 19.33 -3.64
N ASN A 12 28.12 19.30 -3.50
CA ASN A 12 28.97 18.48 -4.37
C ASN A 12 29.62 17.24 -3.71
N GLU A 13 29.19 16.85 -2.50
CA GLU A 13 29.68 15.63 -1.84
C GLU A 13 29.01 14.35 -2.39
N SER A 14 29.74 13.24 -2.48
CA SER A 14 29.14 11.95 -2.83
C SER A 14 28.08 11.54 -1.80
N ARG A 15 27.04 10.82 -2.23
CA ARG A 15 25.94 10.37 -1.35
C ARG A 15 26.44 9.59 -0.12
N ILE A 16 27.55 8.87 -0.26
CA ILE A 16 28.18 8.06 0.80
C ILE A 16 28.79 8.95 1.88
N ILE A 17 29.50 10.02 1.48
CA ILE A 17 30.13 10.97 2.41
C ILE A 17 29.06 11.74 3.19
N ARG A 18 27.99 12.18 2.52
CA ARG A 18 26.83 12.82 3.20
C ARG A 18 26.15 11.91 4.22
N GLN A 19 26.05 10.61 3.93
CA GLN A 19 25.48 9.63 4.85
C GLN A 19 26.40 9.37 6.05
N ALA A 20 27.72 9.30 5.83
CA ALA A 20 28.70 9.15 6.90
C ALA A 20 28.71 10.40 7.82
N HIS A 21 28.72 11.61 7.26
CA HIS A 21 28.60 12.86 8.01
C HIS A 21 27.31 12.92 8.84
N ALA A 22 26.17 12.49 8.28
CA ALA A 22 24.90 12.42 9.00
C ALA A 22 24.88 11.36 10.11
N ALA A 23 25.60 10.24 9.96
CA ALA A 23 25.73 9.22 11.00
C ALA A 23 26.58 9.72 12.17
N VAL A 24 27.75 10.30 11.88
CA VAL A 24 28.64 10.90 12.89
C VAL A 24 27.95 12.05 13.63
N PHE A 25 27.21 12.90 12.89
CA PHE A 25 26.43 13.99 13.47
C PHE A 25 25.38 13.48 14.46
N ARG A 26 24.62 12.43 14.09
CA ARG A 26 23.64 11.81 15.00
C ARG A 26 24.30 11.22 16.23
N MET A 27 25.42 10.53 16.08
CA MET A 27 26.16 9.95 17.21
C MET A 27 26.63 11.05 18.18
N LEU A 28 27.14 12.16 17.66
CA LEU A 28 27.56 13.28 18.50
C LEU A 28 26.39 13.99 19.18
N LEU A 29 25.27 14.21 18.48
CA LEU A 29 24.06 14.77 19.10
C LEU A 29 23.57 13.87 20.23
N SER A 30 23.53 12.55 20.02
CA SER A 30 23.19 11.60 21.10
C SER A 30 24.17 11.67 22.26
N TYR A 31 25.48 11.80 21.99
CA TYR A 31 26.49 11.98 23.05
C TYR A 31 26.24 13.27 23.84
N LEU A 32 26.01 14.40 23.16
CA LEU A 32 25.80 15.69 23.81
C LEU A 32 24.45 15.73 24.55
N ASP A 33 23.40 15.08 24.03
CA ASP A 33 22.11 14.94 24.71
C ASP A 33 22.25 14.12 26.01
N ARG A 34 23.02 13.02 25.96
CA ARG A 34 23.40 12.25 27.15
C ARG A 34 24.18 13.09 28.17
N LYS A 35 25.07 13.98 27.69
CA LYS A 35 25.80 14.93 28.56
C LYS A 35 24.88 15.99 29.16
N LEU A 36 23.85 16.43 28.43
CA LEU A 36 22.80 17.29 28.97
C LEU A 36 22.08 16.59 30.13
N GLU A 37 21.60 15.36 29.97
CA GLU A 37 20.94 14.60 31.03
C GLU A 37 21.84 14.34 32.26
N THR A 38 23.14 14.18 32.03
CA THR A 38 24.11 13.88 33.12
C THR A 38 24.51 15.14 33.90
N HIS A 39 24.75 16.26 33.21
CA HIS A 39 25.37 17.46 33.78
C HIS A 39 24.41 18.64 33.99
N LEU A 40 23.18 18.61 33.47
CA LEU A 40 22.15 19.58 33.81
C LEU A 40 21.40 19.07 35.06
N LYS A 41 21.58 19.75 36.20
CA LYS A 41 20.91 19.45 37.48
C LYS A 41 19.40 19.70 37.36
N TYR A 42 19.03 20.85 36.80
CA TYR A 42 17.66 21.24 36.52
C TYR A 42 17.64 22.42 35.53
N PHE A 43 16.46 22.67 34.96
CA PHE A 43 16.13 23.95 34.34
C PHE A 43 14.82 24.48 34.93
N ALA A 44 14.57 25.78 34.79
CA ALA A 44 13.35 26.43 35.31
C ALA A 44 12.93 27.61 34.43
N GLY A 45 11.63 27.92 34.43
CA GLY A 45 11.04 29.07 33.75
C GLY A 45 10.78 28.84 32.26
N SER A 46 10.67 27.59 31.81
CA SER A 46 10.51 27.30 30.37
C SER A 46 9.24 27.87 29.75
N GLU A 47 8.22 28.16 30.56
CA GLU A 47 6.99 28.84 30.16
C GLU A 47 7.23 30.22 29.55
N HIS A 48 8.36 30.85 29.89
CA HIS A 48 8.76 32.14 29.35
C HIS A 48 9.30 32.05 27.91
N ILE A 49 9.61 30.85 27.39
CA ILE A 49 10.16 30.69 26.04
C ILE A 49 9.05 30.91 25.01
N PRO A 50 9.13 31.96 24.15
CA PRO A 50 8.08 32.22 23.16
C PRO A 50 7.92 31.06 22.16
N ARG A 51 6.66 30.62 21.91
CA ARG A 51 6.34 29.53 20.96
C ARG A 51 6.68 29.88 19.51
N THR A 52 6.38 31.10 19.12
CA THR A 52 6.47 31.60 17.74
C THR A 52 6.98 33.03 17.73
N GLY A 53 7.28 33.57 16.54
CA GLY A 53 7.76 34.94 16.37
C GLY A 53 9.20 35.14 16.84
N PRO A 54 9.87 36.22 16.41
CA PRO A 54 11.29 36.44 16.73
C PRO A 54 11.54 36.63 18.23
N VAL A 55 12.72 36.18 18.69
CA VAL A 55 13.17 36.40 20.07
C VAL A 55 14.70 36.46 20.12
N ILE A 56 15.24 37.40 20.91
CA ILE A 56 16.67 37.46 21.21
C ILE A 56 16.89 36.85 22.59
N ILE A 57 17.59 35.72 22.64
CA ILE A 57 17.94 35.02 23.88
C ILE A 57 19.27 35.59 24.38
N VAL A 58 19.30 36.11 25.60
CA VAL A 58 20.46 36.79 26.18
C VAL A 58 20.94 36.02 27.42
N PRO A 59 21.89 35.08 27.26
CA PRO A 59 22.52 34.37 28.36
C PRO A 59 23.84 35.01 28.84
N ASN A 60 24.23 34.74 30.09
CA ASN A 60 25.66 34.83 30.46
C ASN A 60 26.48 33.71 29.80
N HIS A 61 27.79 33.93 29.65
CA HIS A 61 28.67 33.01 28.94
C HIS A 61 29.75 32.42 29.85
N GLN A 62 29.71 31.11 30.11
CA GLN A 62 30.63 30.38 30.98
C GLN A 62 31.39 29.25 30.25
N SER A 63 30.76 28.60 29.27
CA SER A 63 31.32 27.41 28.62
C SER A 63 30.97 27.32 27.13
N TYR A 64 31.68 26.44 26.41
CA TYR A 64 31.21 26.00 25.08
C TYR A 64 29.92 25.18 25.18
N PHE A 65 29.63 24.59 26.34
CA PHE A 65 28.43 23.80 26.55
C PHE A 65 27.15 24.63 26.60
N ASP A 66 27.24 25.92 26.96
CA ASP A 66 26.10 26.85 27.08
C ASP A 66 25.23 26.84 25.82
N GLY A 67 25.88 27.06 24.66
CA GLY A 67 25.18 27.17 23.38
C GLY A 67 24.47 25.88 22.98
N PHE A 68 25.09 24.73 23.26
CA PHE A 68 24.46 23.44 23.02
C PHE A 68 23.26 23.23 23.94
N ALA A 69 23.42 23.43 25.26
CA ALA A 69 22.38 23.18 26.24
C ALA A 69 21.15 24.07 26.03
N ILE A 70 21.36 25.37 25.78
CA ILE A 70 20.26 26.31 25.49
C ILE A 70 19.55 25.91 24.19
N THR A 71 20.30 25.62 23.12
CA THR A 71 19.71 25.20 21.84
C THR A 71 18.92 23.91 21.98
N ALA A 72 19.47 22.92 22.69
CA ALA A 72 18.82 21.63 22.91
C ALA A 72 17.53 21.78 23.73
N LEU A 73 17.55 22.57 24.81
CA LEU A 73 16.36 22.82 25.63
C LEU A 73 15.28 23.58 24.84
N VAL A 74 15.63 24.68 24.17
CA VAL A 74 14.66 25.45 23.36
C VAL A 74 14.08 24.58 22.24
N TRP A 75 14.91 23.79 21.54
CA TRP A 75 14.45 22.84 20.53
C TRP A 75 13.53 21.77 21.11
N LYS A 76 13.89 21.15 22.24
CA LYS A 76 13.06 20.12 22.91
C LYS A 76 11.71 20.67 23.36
N LEU A 77 11.68 21.89 23.90
CA LEU A 77 10.49 22.47 24.53
C LEU A 77 9.58 23.20 23.53
N THR A 78 10.10 23.64 22.37
CA THR A 78 9.33 24.48 21.43
C THR A 78 9.41 24.05 19.97
N GLY A 79 10.32 23.14 19.62
CA GLY A 79 10.62 22.77 18.23
C GLY A 79 11.31 23.89 17.43
N ARG A 80 11.76 24.96 18.08
CA ARG A 80 12.37 26.13 17.42
C ARG A 80 13.85 25.92 17.19
N LYS A 81 14.31 26.20 15.97
CA LYS A 81 15.74 26.30 15.67
C LYS A 81 16.30 27.58 16.30
N VAL A 82 17.43 27.45 16.98
CA VAL A 82 18.15 28.56 17.58
C VAL A 82 19.36 28.90 16.72
N ARG A 83 19.62 30.20 16.53
CA ARG A 83 20.78 30.69 15.80
C ARG A 83 21.77 31.35 16.74
N ILE A 84 23.05 31.01 16.60
CA ILE A 84 24.11 31.53 17.46
C ILE A 84 25.17 32.21 16.59
N PRO A 85 25.29 33.56 16.57
CA PRO A 85 26.46 34.22 16.00
C PRO A 85 27.76 33.68 16.62
N THR A 86 28.55 33.00 15.79
CA THR A 86 29.81 32.37 16.18
C THR A 86 30.95 32.98 15.39
N ASN A 87 32.00 33.39 16.08
CA ASN A 87 33.21 33.93 15.46
C ASN A 87 33.78 32.94 14.44
N ILE A 88 33.99 33.37 13.21
CA ILE A 88 34.54 32.54 12.13
C ILE A 88 35.89 31.90 12.49
N LYS A 89 36.67 32.55 13.36
CA LYS A 89 37.94 31.99 13.90
C LYS A 89 37.75 30.74 14.77
N ALA A 90 36.55 30.52 15.32
CA ALA A 90 36.21 29.32 16.08
C ALA A 90 35.77 28.14 15.18
N LEU A 91 35.67 28.37 13.86
CA LEU A 91 35.18 27.41 12.87
C LEU A 91 36.31 26.97 11.91
N THR A 92 37.56 26.96 12.37
CA THR A 92 38.73 26.62 11.57
C THR A 92 38.88 25.12 11.32
N ASN A 93 38.37 24.27 12.22
CA ASN A 93 38.32 22.82 12.02
C ASN A 93 37.05 22.45 11.24
N PRO A 94 37.14 21.81 10.05
CA PRO A 94 35.98 21.51 9.20
C PRO A 94 34.89 20.67 9.88
N LEU A 95 35.27 19.71 10.73
CA LEU A 95 34.31 18.90 11.49
C LEU A 95 33.60 19.76 12.54
N VAL A 96 34.36 20.54 13.32
CA VAL A 96 33.78 21.46 14.32
C VAL A 96 32.89 22.52 13.65
N ALA A 97 33.29 23.03 12.49
CA ALA A 97 32.53 24.00 11.71
C ALA A 97 31.21 23.40 11.22
N PHE A 98 31.25 22.22 10.61
CA PHE A 98 30.07 21.49 10.17
C PHE A 98 29.11 21.24 11.34
N LEU A 99 29.62 20.74 12.46
CA LEU A 99 28.82 20.43 13.65
C LEU A 99 28.17 21.68 14.26
N GLN A 100 28.92 22.77 14.41
CA GLN A 100 28.40 24.01 14.97
C GLN A 100 27.37 24.65 14.03
N VAL A 101 27.62 24.69 12.71
CA VAL A 101 26.67 25.23 11.74
C VAL A 101 25.39 24.40 11.69
N ALA A 102 25.51 23.06 11.69
CA ALA A 102 24.36 22.16 11.78
C ALA A 102 23.59 22.32 13.12
N GLY A 103 24.29 22.68 14.19
CA GLY A 103 23.72 23.04 15.50
C GLY A 103 23.18 24.46 15.61
N GLY A 104 23.17 25.25 14.53
CA GLY A 104 22.60 26.60 14.49
C GLY A 104 23.60 27.75 14.52
N ALA A 105 24.91 27.49 14.53
CA ALA A 105 25.92 28.54 14.48
C ALA A 105 25.86 29.32 13.15
N VAL A 106 25.94 30.64 13.26
CA VAL A 106 25.99 31.57 12.15
C VAL A 106 27.38 32.18 12.15
N PRO A 107 28.25 31.83 11.18
CA PRO A 107 29.59 32.38 11.09
C PRO A 107 29.55 33.91 10.95
N ILE A 108 30.23 34.62 11.83
CA ILE A 108 30.36 36.08 11.80
C ILE A 108 31.82 36.49 12.01
N ASP A 109 32.20 37.64 11.45
CA ASP A 109 33.46 38.31 11.79
C ASP A 109 33.17 39.41 12.82
N PRO A 110 33.69 39.30 14.06
CA PRO A 110 33.51 40.33 15.09
C PRO A 110 34.05 41.72 14.69
N ALA A 111 34.96 41.79 13.70
CA ALA A 111 35.44 43.07 13.15
C ALA A 111 34.41 43.73 12.23
N ALA A 112 33.55 42.95 11.57
CA ALA A 112 32.51 43.41 10.64
C ALA A 112 31.16 43.60 11.35
N LYS A 113 31.09 44.58 12.25
CA LYS A 113 29.89 44.83 13.09
C LYS A 113 28.61 45.07 12.27
N ALA A 114 28.69 45.83 11.17
CA ALA A 114 27.54 46.14 10.32
C ALA A 114 26.98 44.88 9.61
N ASP A 115 27.86 44.02 9.07
CA ASP A 115 27.45 42.75 8.44
C ASP A 115 26.82 41.79 9.45
N THR A 116 27.41 41.70 10.65
CA THR A 116 26.83 40.92 11.76
C THR A 116 25.43 41.42 12.10
N TYR A 117 25.25 42.74 12.23
CA TYR A 117 23.96 43.36 12.54
C TYR A 117 22.90 43.06 11.46
N ALA A 118 23.26 43.20 10.19
CA ALA A 118 22.38 42.92 9.05
C ALA A 118 21.98 41.43 9.01
N ARG A 119 22.92 40.51 9.25
CA ARG A 119 22.63 39.07 9.31
C ARG A 119 21.67 38.72 10.44
N MET A 120 21.87 39.25 11.64
CA MET A 120 20.97 38.99 12.76
C MET A 120 19.57 39.58 12.50
N THR A 121 19.50 40.77 11.91
CA THR A 121 18.25 41.39 11.46
C THR A 121 17.48 40.48 10.52
N ALA A 122 18.13 39.95 9.49
CA ALA A 122 17.50 39.06 8.52
C ALA A 122 16.95 37.77 9.16
N LEU A 123 17.64 37.20 10.16
CA LEU A 123 17.17 36.01 10.87
C LEU A 123 15.94 36.32 11.75
N LEU A 124 15.97 37.43 12.47
CA LEU A 124 14.85 37.86 13.31
C LEU A 124 13.63 38.26 12.48
N GLN A 125 13.80 38.92 11.33
CA GLN A 125 12.69 39.21 10.42
C GLN A 125 12.02 37.95 9.86
N ARG A 126 12.73 36.80 9.83
CA ARG A 126 12.16 35.48 9.49
C ARG A 126 11.48 34.78 10.67
N GLY A 127 11.42 35.43 11.84
CA GLY A 127 10.85 34.87 13.06
C GLY A 127 11.75 33.88 13.80
N GLU A 128 13.05 33.82 13.48
CA GLU A 128 13.98 32.89 14.13
C GLU A 128 14.32 33.33 15.57
N ALA A 129 14.76 32.37 16.41
CA ALA A 129 15.30 32.65 17.74
C ALA A 129 16.82 32.82 17.65
N VAL A 130 17.37 33.91 18.18
CA VAL A 130 18.81 34.21 18.10
C VAL A 130 19.41 34.34 19.50
N VAL A 131 20.46 33.58 19.81
CA VAL A 131 21.20 33.69 21.08
C VAL A 131 22.36 34.66 20.91
N ILE A 132 22.38 35.75 21.68
CA ILE A 132 23.50 36.70 21.67
C ILE A 132 24.09 36.79 23.08
N TYR A 133 25.36 36.42 23.22
CA TYR A 133 26.11 36.57 24.47
C TYR A 133 26.62 38.01 24.60
N PRO A 134 26.07 38.83 25.50
CA PRO A 134 26.38 40.26 25.58
C PRO A 134 27.79 40.50 26.16
N GLU A 135 28.36 39.54 26.88
CA GLU A 135 29.73 39.55 27.41
C GLU A 135 30.80 39.47 26.30
N GLY A 136 30.45 38.93 25.12
CA GLY A 136 31.34 38.76 23.98
C GLY A 136 32.47 37.71 24.13
N THR A 137 32.72 37.22 25.35
CA THR A 137 33.64 36.12 25.66
C THR A 137 33.21 35.40 26.93
N ARG A 138 33.63 34.14 27.09
CA ARG A 138 33.38 33.31 28.27
C ARG A 138 34.06 33.86 29.52
N SER A 139 33.31 33.98 30.60
CA SER A 139 33.78 34.17 31.98
C SER A 139 34.26 32.84 32.58
N ASP A 140 34.92 32.91 33.74
CA ASP A 140 35.29 31.74 34.56
C ASP A 140 34.15 31.29 35.50
N GLY A 141 32.99 31.96 35.42
CA GLY A 141 31.82 31.68 36.23
C GLY A 141 31.80 32.34 37.61
N THR A 142 32.82 33.12 37.98
CA THR A 142 32.88 33.82 39.29
C THR A 142 32.24 35.21 39.27
N MET A 143 32.26 35.89 38.12
CA MET A 143 31.67 37.20 37.91
C MET A 143 31.18 37.37 36.45
N LEU A 144 30.21 38.25 36.24
CA LEU A 144 29.77 38.63 34.89
C LEU A 144 30.70 39.67 34.29
N HIS A 145 31.08 39.51 33.02
CA HIS A 145 31.70 40.58 32.27
C HIS A 145 30.72 41.72 31.96
N PRO A 146 31.22 42.92 31.59
CA PRO A 146 30.36 44.00 31.11
C PRO A 146 29.54 43.59 29.88
N PHE A 147 28.26 43.94 29.87
CA PHE A 147 27.37 43.66 28.74
C PHE A 147 27.52 44.73 27.67
N ARG A 148 27.62 44.27 26.41
CA ARG A 148 27.59 45.15 25.23
C ARG A 148 26.14 45.39 24.80
N TYR A 149 25.85 46.62 24.35
CA TYR A 149 24.50 47.04 23.95
C TYR A 149 23.96 46.42 22.65
N GLY A 150 24.76 45.70 21.87
CA GLY A 150 24.39 45.28 20.51
C GLY A 150 23.11 44.44 20.41
N ALA A 151 22.89 43.50 21.34
CA ALA A 151 21.66 42.71 21.39
C ALA A 151 20.42 43.57 21.73
N PHE A 152 20.61 44.57 22.59
CA PHE A 152 19.55 45.43 23.11
C PHE A 152 19.14 46.49 22.08
N ASN A 153 20.10 47.08 21.38
CA ASN A 153 19.82 47.95 20.23
C ASN A 153 19.04 47.18 19.15
N LEU A 154 19.47 45.95 18.84
CA LEU A 154 18.80 45.10 17.85
C LEU A 154 17.36 44.75 18.26
N ALA A 155 17.12 44.51 19.56
CA ALA A 155 15.79 44.28 20.10
C ALA A 155 14.88 45.49 19.89
N VAL A 156 15.36 46.69 20.24
CA VAL A 156 14.60 47.95 20.12
C VAL A 156 14.33 48.29 18.67
N ASP A 157 15.35 48.23 17.80
CA ASP A 157 15.23 48.57 16.37
C ASP A 157 14.19 47.70 15.65
N LEU A 158 14.07 46.42 16.05
CA LEU A 158 13.19 45.46 15.40
C LEU A 158 11.89 45.21 16.18
N GLY A 159 11.72 45.80 17.36
CA GLY A 159 10.58 45.54 18.24
C GLY A 159 10.51 44.06 18.69
N VAL A 160 11.65 43.42 18.90
CA VAL A 160 11.78 41.99 19.22
C VAL A 160 12.01 41.80 20.72
N PRO A 161 11.30 40.87 21.40
CA PRO A 161 11.49 40.63 22.82
C PRO A 161 12.87 40.02 23.14
N ILE A 162 13.41 40.40 24.31
CA ILE A 162 14.60 39.79 24.89
C ILE A 162 14.19 38.75 25.93
N LEU A 163 14.67 37.52 25.77
CA LEU A 163 14.55 36.44 26.74
C LEU A 163 15.85 36.34 27.55
N PRO A 164 15.90 36.82 28.81
CA PRO A 164 17.08 36.68 29.65
C PRO A 164 17.25 35.22 30.10
N VAL A 165 18.49 34.72 30.08
CA VAL A 165 18.81 33.34 30.48
C VAL A 165 20.00 33.34 31.43
N THR A 166 19.92 32.56 32.50
CA THR A 166 21.03 32.38 33.42
C THR A 166 21.56 30.95 33.31
N VAL A 167 22.86 30.82 33.08
CA VAL A 167 23.62 29.57 33.11
C VAL A 167 24.49 29.55 34.35
N ARG A 168 24.41 28.47 35.14
CA ARG A 168 25.14 28.31 36.40
C ARG A 168 26.08 27.12 36.36
N ASN A 169 27.29 27.30 36.88
CA ASN A 169 28.33 26.27 37.08
C ASN A 169 28.83 25.56 35.80
N PHE A 170 28.49 26.05 34.60
CA PHE A 170 28.92 25.39 33.36
C PHE A 170 30.43 25.55 33.11
N ALA A 171 31.05 26.59 33.70
CA ALA A 171 32.50 26.75 33.71
C ALA A 171 33.23 25.58 34.38
N ASN A 172 32.61 24.90 35.36
CA ASN A 172 33.16 23.71 36.00
C ASN A 172 32.78 22.41 35.27
N VAL A 173 31.57 22.36 34.70
CA VAL A 173 31.09 21.22 33.90
C VAL A 173 31.97 20.97 32.68
N LEU A 174 32.25 22.02 31.89
CA LEU A 174 33.16 21.96 30.75
C LEU A 174 34.07 23.20 30.77
N PRO A 175 35.24 23.10 31.43
CA PRO A 175 36.16 24.22 31.59
C PRO A 175 36.67 24.81 30.27
N LYS A 176 36.96 26.11 30.29
CA LYS A 176 37.52 26.83 29.14
C LYS A 176 38.82 26.16 28.67
N GLY A 177 38.89 25.82 27.38
CA GLY A 177 40.03 25.13 26.78
C GLY A 177 39.97 23.59 26.88
N SER A 178 39.01 23.03 27.63
CA SER A 178 38.78 21.59 27.71
C SER A 178 37.73 21.13 26.69
N LEU A 179 37.87 19.89 26.22
CA LEU A 179 36.83 19.13 25.50
C LEU A 179 36.25 18.01 26.38
N ARG A 180 36.73 17.86 27.61
CA ARG A 180 36.32 16.82 28.56
C ARG A 180 35.38 17.41 29.61
N PHE A 181 34.19 16.83 29.72
CA PHE A 181 33.24 17.10 30.80
C PHE A 181 33.78 16.56 32.12
N LYS A 182 33.76 17.38 33.17
CA LYS A 182 34.22 17.00 34.51
C LYS A 182 33.15 16.16 35.21
N ALA A 183 33.50 14.94 35.63
CA ALA A 183 32.56 14.04 36.30
C ALA A 183 32.09 14.62 37.65
N GLY A 184 30.82 14.39 38.00
CA GLY A 184 30.20 14.88 39.25
C GLY A 184 29.78 16.35 39.23
N GLU A 185 30.31 17.17 38.33
CA GLU A 185 29.89 18.56 38.19
C GLU A 185 28.54 18.66 37.48
N THR A 186 27.65 19.48 38.03
CA THR A 186 26.35 19.77 37.42
C THR A 186 26.07 21.27 37.44
N GLY A 187 25.30 21.75 36.47
CA GLY A 187 24.87 23.15 36.38
C GLY A 187 23.37 23.28 36.19
N SER A 188 22.86 24.51 36.14
CA SER A 188 21.43 24.76 35.90
C SER A 188 21.22 25.91 34.91
N ILE A 189 20.04 25.91 34.28
CA ILE A 189 19.61 26.94 33.34
C ILE A 189 18.28 27.52 33.80
N VAL A 190 18.18 28.84 33.91
CA VAL A 190 16.94 29.52 34.31
C VAL A 190 16.55 30.52 33.23
N PHE A 191 15.33 30.42 32.72
CA PHE A 191 14.75 31.33 31.73
C PHE A 191 13.89 32.38 32.45
N GLY A 192 14.19 33.66 32.25
CA GLY A 192 13.42 34.76 32.84
C GLY A 192 12.28 35.23 31.95
N ALA A 193 11.43 36.10 32.48
CA ALA A 193 10.31 36.65 31.72
C ALA A 193 10.81 37.47 30.51
N PRO A 194 10.19 37.34 29.32
CA PRO A 194 10.59 38.12 28.15
C PRO A 194 10.31 39.60 28.35
N ILE A 195 11.26 40.43 27.94
CA ILE A 195 11.15 41.88 27.97
C ILE A 195 10.83 42.36 26.55
N ASP A 196 9.60 42.84 26.32
CA ASP A 196 9.21 43.46 25.04
C ASP A 196 9.64 44.94 25.02
N PRO A 197 10.52 45.36 24.09
CA PRO A 197 10.93 46.76 23.96
C PRO A 197 9.78 47.70 23.57
N ARG A 198 8.64 47.17 23.09
CA ARG A 198 7.43 47.93 22.74
C ARG A 198 6.42 48.03 23.89
N SER A 199 6.75 47.48 25.05
CA SER A 199 5.86 47.55 26.22
C SER A 199 5.61 49.01 26.66
N GLN A 200 4.42 49.27 27.21
CA GLN A 200 3.99 50.62 27.59
C GLN A 200 4.95 51.32 28.58
N ARG A 201 5.74 50.56 29.36
CA ARG A 201 6.75 51.09 30.30
C ARG A 201 7.90 51.85 29.61
N PHE A 202 8.04 51.70 28.29
CA PHE A 202 9.04 52.39 27.46
C PHE A 202 8.42 53.44 26.52
N ALA A 203 7.12 53.67 26.59
CA ALA A 203 6.44 54.62 25.71
C ALA A 203 7.03 56.03 25.86
N GLY A 204 7.43 56.64 24.75
CA GLY A 204 7.98 58.01 24.70
C GLY A 204 9.46 58.15 25.10
N ALA A 205 10.14 57.08 25.47
CA ALA A 205 11.59 57.11 25.74
C ALA A 205 12.41 56.98 24.44
N ASP A 206 13.61 57.57 24.42
CA ASP A 206 14.54 57.43 23.29
C ASP A 206 15.00 55.97 23.11
N PRO A 207 15.11 55.45 21.88
CA PRO A 207 15.54 54.06 21.63
C PRO A 207 16.84 53.65 22.33
N GLN A 208 17.85 54.52 22.44
CA GLN A 208 19.10 54.20 23.12
C GLN A 208 18.90 54.10 24.63
N GLU A 209 18.04 54.94 25.19
CA GLU A 209 17.67 54.88 26.60
C GLU A 209 16.90 53.58 26.90
N VAL A 210 15.96 53.18 26.03
CA VAL A 210 15.24 51.91 26.15
C VAL A 210 16.23 50.73 26.13
N ALA A 211 17.14 50.70 25.15
CA ALA A 211 18.15 49.65 25.05
C ALA A 211 19.04 49.57 26.29
N ARG A 212 19.46 50.73 26.86
CA ARG A 212 20.25 50.79 28.09
C ARG A 212 19.47 50.25 29.29
N ARG A 213 18.21 50.68 29.47
CA ARG A 213 17.36 50.22 30.58
C ARG A 213 17.12 48.70 30.51
N ILE A 214 16.85 48.16 29.32
CA ILE A 214 16.69 46.71 29.15
C ILE A 214 18.02 45.98 29.43
N CYS A 215 19.15 46.52 28.99
CA CYS A 215 20.47 45.97 29.31
C CYS A 215 20.73 45.89 30.82
N ASP A 216 20.45 46.97 31.54
CA ASP A 216 20.63 47.05 32.99
C ASP A 216 19.69 46.07 33.72
N GLU A 217 18.43 45.97 33.29
CA GLU A 217 17.43 45.03 33.84
C GLU A 217 17.85 43.57 33.61
N VAL A 218 18.23 43.21 32.37
CA VAL A 218 18.67 41.86 32.03
C VAL A 218 19.95 41.49 32.76
N ARG A 219 20.94 42.39 32.81
CA ARG A 219 22.19 42.15 33.54
C ARG A 219 21.95 41.99 35.04
N GLY A 220 21.12 42.84 35.64
CA GLY A 220 20.75 42.77 37.06
C GLY A 220 20.04 41.46 37.39
N TRP A 221 19.08 41.05 36.54
CA TRP A 221 18.36 39.79 36.71
C TRP A 221 19.29 38.58 36.61
N ILE A 222 20.15 38.52 35.57
CA ILE A 222 21.12 37.43 35.38
C ILE A 222 22.09 37.39 36.57
N HIS A 223 22.60 38.54 37.02
CA HIS A 223 23.50 38.61 38.16
C HIS A 223 22.85 38.05 39.43
N SER A 224 21.64 38.51 39.75
CA SER A 224 20.90 38.05 40.93
C SER A 224 20.56 36.55 40.88
N THR A 225 20.39 36.00 39.69
CA THR A 225 20.04 34.59 39.49
C THR A 225 21.29 33.70 39.47
N ALA A 226 22.41 34.17 38.90
CA ALA A 226 23.62 33.38 38.72
C ALA A 226 24.35 33.11 40.05
N PHE A 227 24.45 34.14 40.90
CA PHE A 227 25.27 34.12 42.12
C PHE A 227 24.47 33.94 43.41
N ARG A 228 23.13 33.81 43.32
CA ARG A 228 22.30 33.50 44.48
C ARG A 228 22.50 32.05 44.92
N THR A 229 22.71 31.84 46.22
CA THR A 229 22.62 30.52 46.84
C THR A 229 21.16 30.07 46.82
N VAL A 230 20.91 28.86 46.29
CA VAL A 230 19.57 28.26 46.22
C VAL A 230 19.62 26.98 47.04
N SER A 231 18.72 26.84 47.99
CA SER A 231 18.61 25.63 48.83
C SER A 231 18.09 24.44 48.03
N ASP A 232 18.37 23.21 48.47
CA ASP A 232 17.85 22.03 47.78
C ASP A 232 16.30 21.95 47.82
N GLN A 233 15.66 22.51 48.86
CA GLN A 233 14.20 22.61 48.95
C GLN A 233 13.63 23.55 47.87
N GLU A 234 14.26 24.71 47.64
CA GLU A 234 13.87 25.62 46.57
C GLU A 234 14.10 24.98 45.19
N VAL A 235 15.20 24.24 44.99
CA VAL A 235 15.43 23.49 43.75
C VAL A 235 14.31 22.48 43.51
N ALA A 236 13.93 21.70 44.53
CA ALA A 236 12.83 20.72 44.42
C ALA A 236 11.49 21.39 44.05
N GLN A 237 11.20 22.55 44.63
CA GLN A 237 10.00 23.33 44.28
C GLN A 237 10.04 23.83 42.83
N GLN A 238 11.19 24.34 42.36
CA GLN A 238 11.36 24.78 40.97
C GLN A 238 11.22 23.62 39.99
N VAL A 239 11.81 22.46 40.29
CA VAL A 239 11.68 21.26 39.46
C VAL A 239 10.22 20.81 39.39
N SER A 240 9.50 20.80 40.51
CA SER A 240 8.08 20.42 40.52
C SER A 240 7.19 21.39 39.73
N ALA A 241 7.46 22.70 39.84
CA ALA A 241 6.77 23.72 39.04
C ALA A 241 7.08 23.56 37.55
N GLU A 242 8.34 23.26 37.21
CA GLU A 242 8.79 23.05 35.83
C GLU A 242 8.18 21.78 35.22
N VAL A 243 8.13 20.66 35.95
CA VAL A 243 7.41 19.44 35.51
C VAL A 243 5.97 19.76 35.14
N SER A 244 5.29 20.58 35.96
CA SER A 244 3.92 21.00 35.70
C SER A 244 3.80 21.94 34.49
N ALA A 245 4.78 22.82 34.27
CA ALA A 245 4.85 23.70 33.11
C ALA A 245 5.06 22.91 31.81
N VAL A 246 5.97 21.92 31.83
CA VAL A 246 6.21 21.00 30.71
C VAL A 246 4.97 20.17 30.40
N ALA A 247 4.25 19.69 31.43
CA ALA A 247 3.00 18.95 31.25
C ALA A 247 1.94 19.80 30.54
N ARG A 248 1.69 21.03 31.02
CA ARG A 248 0.77 21.98 30.37
C ARG A 248 1.18 22.29 28.94
N ARG A 249 2.47 22.49 28.68
CA ARG A 249 3.00 22.71 27.33
C ARG A 249 2.69 21.52 26.41
N ALA A 250 2.94 20.29 26.86
CA ALA A 250 2.66 19.09 26.08
C ALA A 250 1.17 18.91 25.80
N ASP A 251 0.31 19.24 26.77
CA ASP A 251 -1.15 19.24 26.63
C ASP A 251 -1.62 20.27 25.61
N ASP A 252 -1.20 21.52 25.75
CA ASP A 252 -1.48 22.60 24.79
C ASP A 252 -1.05 22.23 23.37
N ASP A 253 0.18 21.73 23.17
CA ASP A 253 0.67 21.34 21.84
C ASP A 253 -0.21 20.21 21.27
N LEU A 254 -0.65 19.25 22.10
CA LEU A 254 -1.59 18.21 21.68
C LEU A 254 -2.98 18.76 21.33
N GLU A 255 -3.54 19.68 22.12
CA GLU A 255 -4.86 20.26 21.85
C GLU A 255 -4.82 21.21 20.64
N ASP A 256 -3.78 22.03 20.46
CA ASP A 256 -3.56 22.85 19.26
C ASP A 256 -3.53 21.99 17.99
N LEU A 257 -2.84 20.85 18.04
CA LEU A 257 -2.80 19.88 16.94
C LEU A 257 -4.18 19.24 16.66
N LEU A 258 -4.99 19.06 17.70
CA LEU A 258 -6.33 18.48 17.59
C LEU A 258 -7.37 19.48 17.08
N ASP A 259 -7.16 20.78 17.29
CA ASP A 259 -8.09 21.85 16.92
C ASP A 259 -7.86 22.40 15.49
N GLN A 260 -6.66 22.27 14.92
CA GLN A 260 -6.33 22.70 13.54
C GLN A 260 -6.97 21.84 12.42
N GLY A 261 -7.99 21.02 12.74
CA GLY A 261 -8.78 20.29 11.74
C GLY A 261 -8.14 19.04 11.15
N ALA A 262 -6.95 18.64 11.61
CA ALA A 262 -6.29 17.40 11.18
C ALA A 262 -7.20 16.17 11.40
N GLU A 263 -7.29 15.27 10.42
CA GLU A 263 -8.04 14.00 10.56
C GLU A 263 -7.38 13.07 11.60
N LEU A 264 -6.06 13.12 11.71
CA LEU A 264 -5.21 12.27 12.56
C LEU A 264 -3.97 13.06 13.01
N ILE A 265 -3.52 12.85 14.26
CA ILE A 265 -2.20 13.29 14.73
C ILE A 265 -1.14 12.48 13.96
N THR A 266 -0.22 13.16 13.29
CA THR A 266 0.83 12.47 12.51
C THR A 266 1.93 11.91 13.42
N ARG A 267 2.78 11.03 12.90
CA ARG A 267 3.99 10.58 13.62
C ARG A 267 4.91 11.73 14.02
N GLN A 268 5.00 12.78 13.20
CA GLN A 268 5.88 13.92 13.48
C GLN A 268 5.32 14.73 14.65
N ASP A 269 4.00 14.89 14.71
CA ASP A 269 3.30 15.57 15.79
C ASP A 269 3.44 14.80 17.12
N ALA A 270 3.21 13.49 17.09
CA ALA A 270 3.43 12.63 18.26
C ALA A 270 4.90 12.65 18.72
N ALA A 271 5.86 12.65 17.78
CA ALA A 271 7.28 12.74 18.11
C ALA A 271 7.66 14.07 18.76
N ARG A 272 7.05 15.18 18.33
CA ARG A 272 7.23 16.51 18.94
C ARG A 272 6.78 16.52 20.39
N VAL A 273 5.61 15.96 20.69
CA VAL A 273 5.10 15.91 22.06
C VAL A 273 5.96 14.99 22.93
N LEU A 274 6.36 13.82 22.41
CA LEU A 274 7.30 12.94 23.11
C LEU A 274 8.66 13.61 23.38
N GLN A 275 9.08 14.51 22.51
CA GLN A 275 10.29 15.29 22.72
C GLN A 275 10.13 16.27 23.90
N ILE A 276 8.97 16.91 24.05
CA ILE A 276 8.67 17.77 25.20
C ILE A 276 8.61 16.93 26.48
N THR A 277 7.89 15.81 26.48
CA THR A 277 7.76 14.97 27.68
C THR A 277 9.07 14.34 28.11
N SER A 278 10.02 14.11 27.19
CA SER A 278 11.38 13.63 27.50
C SER A 278 12.17 14.55 28.44
N ALA A 279 11.74 15.80 28.63
CA ALA A 279 12.35 16.70 29.59
C ALA A 279 12.32 16.16 31.03
N LYS A 280 11.41 15.24 31.37
CA LYS A 280 11.41 14.53 32.66
C LYS A 280 12.70 13.76 32.95
N ASN A 281 13.44 13.34 31.91
CA ASN A 281 14.75 12.68 32.08
C ASN A 281 15.81 13.66 32.62
N ILE A 282 15.74 14.92 32.18
CA ILE A 282 16.63 15.99 32.65
C ILE A 282 16.21 16.44 34.06
N LEU A 283 14.90 16.62 34.28
CA LEU A 283 14.34 17.04 35.58
C LEU A 283 14.43 15.94 36.64
N ARG A 284 14.61 14.68 36.23
CA ARG A 284 14.64 13.47 37.08
C ARG A 284 13.39 13.33 37.95
N GLN A 285 12.28 13.90 37.49
CA GLN A 285 10.99 13.93 38.17
C GLN A 285 9.87 13.95 37.12
N THR A 286 8.74 13.36 37.47
CA THR A 286 7.50 13.40 36.68
C THR A 286 6.30 13.63 37.61
N ASN A 287 5.14 13.89 37.02
CA ASN A 287 3.85 13.91 37.71
C ASN A 287 2.79 13.23 36.82
N PHE A 288 1.58 13.03 37.36
CA PHE A 288 0.49 12.38 36.64
C PHE A 288 0.19 13.04 35.29
N ASP A 289 0.11 14.38 35.24
CA ASP A 289 -0.21 15.11 34.02
C ASP A 289 0.84 14.87 32.92
N LEU A 290 2.12 14.92 33.27
CA LEU A 290 3.20 14.71 32.31
C LEU A 290 3.22 13.27 31.75
N ASP A 291 3.00 12.29 32.63
CA ASP A 291 2.91 10.88 32.22
C ASP A 291 1.65 10.63 31.37
N LEU A 292 0.54 11.30 31.66
CA LEU A 292 -0.68 11.27 30.85
C LEU A 292 -0.43 11.81 29.43
N GLN A 293 0.29 12.91 29.28
CA GLN A 293 0.63 13.45 27.96
C GLN A 293 1.60 12.54 27.19
N GLU A 294 2.59 11.93 27.87
CA GLU A 294 3.46 10.93 27.25
C GLU A 294 2.65 9.73 26.77
N LEU A 295 1.76 9.19 27.60
CA LEU A 295 0.87 8.10 27.25
C LEU A 295 0.02 8.44 26.02
N ARG A 296 -0.55 9.65 25.96
CA ARG A 296 -1.31 10.13 24.79
C ARG A 296 -0.44 10.10 23.53
N ALA A 297 0.76 10.68 23.58
CA ALA A 297 1.66 10.76 22.44
C ALA A 297 2.17 9.38 21.98
N VAL A 298 2.52 8.49 22.91
CA VAL A 298 2.87 7.09 22.61
C VAL A 298 1.68 6.37 21.96
N GLY A 299 0.46 6.55 22.48
CA GLY A 299 -0.76 5.96 21.93
C GLY A 299 -1.03 6.38 20.48
N PHE A 300 -0.87 7.66 20.15
CA PHE A 300 -0.97 8.14 18.77
C PHE A 300 0.10 7.53 17.86
N ARG A 301 1.35 7.47 18.34
CA ARG A 301 2.46 6.85 17.61
C ARG A 301 2.22 5.37 17.34
N VAL A 302 1.75 4.61 18.33
CA VAL A 302 1.37 3.19 18.19
C VAL A 302 0.26 3.03 17.15
N GLY A 303 -0.75 3.91 17.16
CA GLY A 303 -1.86 3.90 16.22
C GLY A 303 -1.45 4.08 14.76
N ASP A 304 -0.37 4.81 14.49
CA ASP A 304 0.13 5.04 13.13
C ASP A 304 1.18 4.00 12.68
N LEU A 305 1.71 3.16 13.58
CA LEU A 305 2.77 2.19 13.25
C LEU A 305 2.24 0.92 12.57
N PRO A 306 3.01 0.30 11.65
CA PRO A 306 2.71 -1.04 11.16
C PRO A 306 2.71 -2.04 12.32
N LEU A 307 1.80 -3.02 12.29
CA LEU A 307 1.55 -3.95 13.40
C LEU A 307 2.82 -4.57 14.01
N TYR A 308 3.78 -4.99 13.20
CA TYR A 308 5.03 -5.59 13.70
C TYR A 308 5.91 -4.63 14.52
N ARG A 309 5.86 -3.32 14.25
CA ARG A 309 6.53 -2.29 15.08
C ARG A 309 5.67 -1.87 16.25
N ALA A 310 4.36 -1.77 16.05
CA ALA A 310 3.42 -1.45 17.10
C ALA A 310 3.54 -2.44 18.26
N VAL A 311 3.75 -3.74 18.00
CA VAL A 311 3.93 -4.76 19.05
C VAL A 311 5.10 -4.47 20.00
N PHE A 312 6.22 -3.92 19.50
CA PHE A 312 7.35 -3.56 20.37
C PHE A 312 7.07 -2.33 21.23
N GLU A 313 6.37 -1.34 20.66
CA GLU A 313 5.99 -0.10 21.39
C GLU A 313 4.80 -0.32 22.33
N LEU A 314 3.98 -1.33 22.07
CA LEU A 314 2.81 -1.69 22.88
C LEU A 314 3.19 -2.14 24.29
N GLY A 315 4.34 -2.81 24.46
CA GLY A 315 4.83 -3.18 25.80
C GLY A 315 5.05 -1.95 26.67
N TYR A 316 5.78 -0.95 26.14
CA TYR A 316 6.01 0.31 26.82
C TYR A 316 4.71 1.09 27.05
N TYR A 317 3.84 1.19 26.05
CA TYR A 317 2.53 1.85 26.18
C TYR A 317 1.67 1.21 27.28
N LYS A 318 1.67 -0.13 27.37
CA LYS A 318 0.92 -0.87 28.39
C LYS A 318 1.47 -0.58 29.79
N THR A 319 2.79 -0.60 29.97
CA THR A 319 3.41 -0.26 31.26
C THR A 319 3.05 1.15 31.70
N LEU A 320 3.07 2.13 30.79
CA LEU A 320 2.65 3.50 31.08
C LEU A 320 1.18 3.56 31.51
N LEU A 321 0.31 2.85 30.77
CA LEU A 321 -1.13 2.85 31.05
C LEU A 321 -1.48 2.19 32.39
N GLU A 322 -0.86 1.06 32.70
CA GLU A 322 -1.04 0.36 33.97
C GLU A 322 -0.54 1.20 35.16
N ALA A 323 0.62 1.86 35.01
CA ALA A 323 1.15 2.76 36.03
C ALA A 323 0.24 3.98 36.25
N ALA A 324 -0.31 4.55 35.19
CA ALA A 324 -1.24 5.68 35.29
C ALA A 324 -2.58 5.27 35.90
N LEU A 325 -3.14 4.11 35.53
CA LEU A 325 -4.36 3.56 36.13
C LEU A 325 -4.18 3.18 37.61
N ALA A 326 -2.97 2.78 38.02
CA ALA A 326 -2.67 2.53 39.43
C ALA A 326 -2.68 3.81 40.27
N GLN A 327 -2.37 4.97 39.66
CA GLN A 327 -2.45 6.28 40.32
C GLN A 327 -3.88 6.82 40.35
N ASP A 328 -4.61 6.71 39.24
CA ASP A 328 -6.02 7.09 39.14
C ASP A 328 -6.81 6.08 38.28
N GLY A 329 -7.43 5.11 38.97
CA GLY A 329 -8.21 4.05 38.34
C GLY A 329 -9.54 4.52 37.74
N THR A 330 -10.00 5.72 38.09
CA THR A 330 -11.28 6.29 37.61
C THR A 330 -11.09 7.27 36.45
N HIS A 331 -9.85 7.60 36.10
CA HIS A 331 -9.56 8.59 35.05
C HIS A 331 -10.17 8.20 33.70
N ALA A 332 -11.06 9.04 33.17
CA ALA A 332 -11.89 8.72 32.01
C ALA A 332 -11.07 8.34 30.76
N TYR A 333 -10.03 9.11 30.45
CA TYR A 333 -9.20 8.87 29.27
C TYR A 333 -8.37 7.57 29.36
N LEU A 334 -7.88 7.22 30.57
CA LEU A 334 -7.07 6.02 30.77
C LEU A 334 -7.92 4.77 30.60
N ASN A 335 -9.12 4.79 31.19
CA ASN A 335 -10.11 3.73 31.04
C ASN A 335 -10.53 3.56 29.57
N TYR A 336 -10.72 4.65 28.81
CA TYR A 336 -10.98 4.57 27.38
C TYR A 336 -9.83 3.87 26.61
N CYS A 337 -8.57 4.19 26.93
CA CYS A 337 -7.40 3.53 26.35
C CYS A 337 -7.33 2.04 26.72
N ALA A 338 -7.65 1.67 27.96
CA ALA A 338 -7.69 0.28 28.41
C ALA A 338 -8.76 -0.53 27.65
N GLY A 339 -9.97 0.03 27.48
CA GLY A 339 -11.02 -0.58 26.68
C GLY A 339 -10.61 -0.79 25.21
N LEU A 340 -9.90 0.19 24.61
CA LEU A 340 -9.38 0.05 23.24
C LEU A 340 -8.32 -1.07 23.13
N LEU A 341 -7.46 -1.24 24.13
CA LEU A 341 -6.50 -2.35 24.14
C LEU A 341 -7.20 -3.71 24.23
N GLN A 342 -8.24 -3.82 25.06
CA GLN A 342 -9.03 -5.05 25.15
C GLN A 342 -9.67 -5.43 23.81
N LEU A 343 -10.14 -4.46 23.03
CA LEU A 343 -10.71 -4.73 21.70
C LEU A 343 -9.68 -5.02 20.60
N ARG A 344 -8.43 -4.57 20.74
CA ARG A 344 -7.42 -4.63 19.66
C ARG A 344 -6.36 -5.70 19.85
N LEU A 345 -6.05 -6.10 21.09
CA LEU A 345 -5.00 -7.07 21.38
C LEU A 345 -5.54 -8.49 21.54
N PRO A 346 -4.79 -9.52 21.09
CA PRO A 346 -5.08 -10.91 21.43
C PRO A 346 -4.98 -11.17 22.94
N ARG A 347 -5.67 -12.22 23.43
CA ARG A 347 -5.62 -12.66 24.84
C ARG A 347 -4.22 -12.89 25.38
N LEU A 348 -3.32 -13.47 24.57
CA LEU A 348 -1.92 -13.72 24.93
C LEU A 348 -1.12 -12.44 25.25
N LEU A 349 -1.56 -11.27 24.78
CA LEU A 349 -0.93 -9.97 25.04
C LEU A 349 -1.69 -9.15 26.10
N GLY A 350 -2.66 -9.77 26.79
CA GLY A 350 -3.48 -9.14 27.83
C GLY A 350 -4.70 -8.36 27.30
N GLY A 351 -5.11 -8.60 26.05
CA GLY A 351 -6.37 -8.08 25.48
C GLY A 351 -7.45 -9.16 25.34
N GLY A 352 -8.45 -8.93 24.48
CA GLY A 352 -9.40 -9.96 24.07
C GLY A 352 -10.36 -10.44 25.16
N ASP A 353 -10.58 -9.62 26.19
CA ASP A 353 -11.69 -9.75 27.14
C ASP A 353 -12.75 -8.68 26.82
N PRO A 354 -13.83 -9.04 26.09
CA PRO A 354 -14.89 -8.10 25.74
C PRO A 354 -15.65 -7.54 26.95
N LEU A 355 -15.80 -8.31 28.03
CA LEU A 355 -16.47 -7.85 29.24
C LEU A 355 -15.60 -6.83 29.98
N ALA A 356 -14.29 -7.04 30.03
CA ALA A 356 -13.38 -6.02 30.52
C ALA A 356 -13.42 -4.75 29.66
N ALA A 357 -13.52 -4.88 28.33
CA ALA A 357 -13.65 -3.73 27.44
C ALA A 357 -14.88 -2.89 27.78
N VAL A 358 -16.04 -3.53 27.98
CA VAL A 358 -17.29 -2.87 28.38
C VAL A 358 -17.11 -2.10 29.70
N ARG A 359 -16.59 -2.74 30.76
CA ARG A 359 -16.35 -2.09 32.06
C ARG A 359 -15.44 -0.87 31.95
N TYR A 360 -14.34 -0.98 31.21
CA TYR A 360 -13.44 0.14 31.00
C TYR A 360 -14.11 1.29 30.24
N PHE A 361 -14.91 1.00 29.22
CA PHE A 361 -15.61 2.04 28.48
C PHE A 361 -16.75 2.69 29.28
N GLU A 362 -17.43 1.91 30.12
CA GLU A 362 -18.44 2.39 31.06
C GLU A 362 -17.83 3.39 32.05
N THR A 363 -16.77 2.99 32.78
CA THR A 363 -16.04 3.91 33.68
C THR A 363 -15.61 5.17 32.95
N ALA A 364 -15.08 5.04 31.72
CA ALA A 364 -14.65 6.18 30.92
C ALA A 364 -15.80 7.14 30.55
N TYR A 365 -16.99 6.61 30.30
CA TYR A 365 -18.18 7.38 29.95
C TYR A 365 -18.80 8.06 31.16
N GLU A 366 -18.89 7.35 32.30
CA GLU A 366 -19.48 7.86 33.53
C GLU A 366 -18.64 8.96 34.19
N THR A 367 -17.31 8.79 34.23
CA THR A 367 -16.42 9.76 34.87
C THR A 367 -15.98 10.89 33.94
N ALA A 368 -16.40 10.88 32.66
CA ALA A 368 -15.94 11.84 31.65
C ALA A 368 -16.03 13.31 32.09
N GLU A 369 -17.17 13.71 32.65
CA GLU A 369 -17.45 15.10 33.06
C GLU A 369 -16.63 15.52 34.28
N THR A 370 -16.33 14.59 35.20
CA THR A 370 -15.45 14.81 36.36
C THR A 370 -14.06 15.29 35.94
N TYR A 371 -13.58 14.84 34.78
CA TYR A 371 -12.28 15.21 34.22
C TYR A 371 -12.39 16.23 33.07
N GLY A 372 -13.53 16.92 32.94
CA GLY A 372 -13.74 17.97 31.93
C GLY A 372 -13.86 17.47 30.49
N TYR A 373 -14.13 16.18 30.27
CA TYR A 373 -14.34 15.61 28.94
C TYR A 373 -15.83 15.51 28.60
N PRO A 374 -16.24 15.85 27.36
CA PRO A 374 -17.60 15.58 26.92
C PRO A 374 -17.81 14.07 26.74
N LYS A 375 -18.94 13.53 27.23
CA LYS A 375 -19.32 12.11 27.09
C LYS A 375 -19.26 11.59 25.65
N ALA A 376 -19.58 12.44 24.68
CA ALA A 376 -19.44 12.18 23.24
C ALA A 376 -18.02 11.75 22.80
N ARG A 377 -16.97 12.02 23.61
CA ARG A 377 -15.60 11.57 23.36
C ARG A 377 -15.45 10.05 23.46
N PHE A 378 -16.23 9.39 24.31
CA PHE A 378 -16.03 7.99 24.69
C PHE A 378 -17.16 7.06 24.23
N VAL A 379 -18.36 7.62 23.98
CA VAL A 379 -19.59 6.87 23.65
C VAL A 379 -19.43 5.87 22.51
N HIS A 380 -18.69 6.20 21.44
CA HIS A 380 -18.54 5.32 20.28
C HIS A 380 -17.81 4.01 20.64
N GLY A 381 -16.77 4.08 21.47
CA GLY A 381 -16.05 2.88 21.91
C GLY A 381 -16.94 1.99 22.78
N TYR A 382 -17.70 2.62 23.68
CA TYR A 382 -18.62 1.94 24.58
C TYR A 382 -19.76 1.25 23.84
N ALA A 383 -20.49 1.98 22.99
CA ALA A 383 -21.58 1.44 22.19
C ALA A 383 -21.11 0.29 21.27
N LYS A 384 -19.91 0.39 20.69
CA LYS A 384 -19.33 -0.68 19.88
C LYS A 384 -19.01 -1.93 20.71
N ALA A 385 -18.54 -1.77 21.94
CA ALA A 385 -18.27 -2.89 22.84
C ALA A 385 -19.57 -3.58 23.27
N LEU A 386 -20.61 -2.82 23.65
CA LEU A 386 -21.95 -3.32 23.99
C LEU A 386 -22.58 -4.10 22.83
N ALA A 387 -22.59 -3.52 21.62
CA ALA A 387 -23.10 -4.20 20.43
C ALA A 387 -22.33 -5.49 20.12
N GLY A 388 -21.00 -5.50 20.34
CA GLY A 388 -20.18 -6.70 20.23
C GLY A 388 -20.45 -7.79 21.26
N GLN A 389 -21.21 -7.49 22.32
CA GLN A 389 -21.73 -8.46 23.31
C GLN A 389 -23.19 -8.87 23.04
N GLY A 390 -23.79 -8.40 21.94
CA GLY A 390 -25.19 -8.64 21.63
C GLY A 390 -26.16 -7.67 22.32
N GLU A 391 -25.67 -6.67 23.06
CA GLU A 391 -26.48 -5.64 23.72
C GLU A 391 -26.77 -4.46 22.79
N THR A 392 -27.33 -4.74 21.62
CA THR A 392 -27.61 -3.72 20.58
C THR A 392 -28.59 -2.64 21.08
N ALA A 393 -29.61 -3.02 21.84
CA ALA A 393 -30.58 -2.08 22.41
C ALA A 393 -29.91 -1.09 23.39
N SER A 394 -29.04 -1.57 24.29
CA SER A 394 -28.26 -0.74 25.21
C SER A 394 -27.32 0.20 24.44
N ALA A 395 -26.66 -0.30 23.39
CA ALA A 395 -25.78 0.49 22.53
C ALA A 395 -26.52 1.62 21.79
N LEU A 396 -27.73 1.33 21.29
CA LEU A 396 -28.59 2.32 20.62
C LEU A 396 -29.08 3.40 21.59
N SER A 397 -29.61 2.99 22.75
CA SER A 397 -30.06 3.91 23.81
C SER A 397 -28.92 4.85 24.26
N LEU A 398 -27.71 4.31 24.44
CA LEU A 398 -26.53 5.07 24.80
C LEU A 398 -26.16 6.12 23.73
N LEU A 399 -26.19 5.75 22.45
CA LEU A 399 -25.90 6.67 21.34
C LEU A 399 -26.97 7.77 21.22
N GLN A 400 -28.25 7.41 21.31
CA GLN A 400 -29.38 8.34 21.28
C GLN A 400 -29.27 9.36 22.42
N THR A 401 -29.16 8.88 23.66
CA THR A 401 -29.03 9.74 24.86
C THR A 401 -27.85 10.72 24.75
N THR A 402 -26.74 10.30 24.13
CA THR A 402 -25.56 11.16 23.98
C THR A 402 -25.72 12.23 22.89
N PHE A 403 -26.53 11.99 21.86
CA PHE A 403 -26.59 12.83 20.66
C PHE A 403 -27.95 13.50 20.39
N ASP A 404 -29.00 13.20 21.17
CA ASP A 404 -30.36 13.73 20.97
C ASP A 404 -30.56 15.20 21.44
N GLY A 405 -29.55 15.82 22.04
CA GLY A 405 -29.61 17.24 22.43
C GLY A 405 -29.40 18.23 21.27
N THR A 406 -30.30 19.22 21.14
CA THR A 406 -30.19 20.38 20.21
C THR A 406 -29.21 21.46 20.69
N GLN A 407 -28.09 21.09 21.31
CA GLN A 407 -27.04 22.07 21.60
C GLN A 407 -26.28 22.44 20.32
N SER A 408 -25.97 23.73 20.16
CA SER A 408 -25.08 24.22 19.10
C SER A 408 -23.71 23.57 19.28
N ILE A 409 -23.38 22.63 18.39
CA ILE A 409 -22.08 21.95 18.40
C ILE A 409 -21.08 22.85 17.70
N SER A 410 -20.32 23.63 18.47
CA SER A 410 -19.18 24.39 17.96
C SER A 410 -17.93 23.51 17.92
N GLY A 411 -17.28 23.42 16.76
CA GLY A 411 -15.97 22.80 16.59
C GLY A 411 -15.98 21.50 15.79
N VAL A 412 -15.00 21.38 14.88
CA VAL A 412 -14.82 20.27 13.92
C VAL A 412 -14.79 18.91 14.61
N ARG A 413 -14.18 18.82 15.79
CA ARG A 413 -14.02 17.57 16.55
C ARG A 413 -15.34 17.03 17.12
N ALA A 414 -16.18 17.93 17.64
CA ALA A 414 -17.47 17.55 18.21
C ALA A 414 -18.44 17.11 17.09
N LEU A 415 -18.41 17.78 15.94
CA LEU A 415 -19.12 17.36 14.73
C LEU A 415 -18.70 15.96 14.27
N ARG A 416 -17.39 15.70 14.11
CA ARG A 416 -16.88 14.37 13.69
C ARG A 416 -17.22 13.26 14.68
N ARG A 417 -17.21 13.54 15.99
CA ARG A 417 -17.62 12.55 17.01
C ARG A 417 -19.10 12.20 16.87
N ARG A 418 -19.94 13.20 16.63
CA ARG A 418 -21.37 13.02 16.34
C ARG A 418 -21.57 12.24 15.05
N GLU A 419 -20.91 12.61 13.95
CA GLU A 419 -21.00 11.86 12.68
C GLU A 419 -20.67 10.38 12.83
N ARG A 420 -19.58 10.05 13.54
CA ARG A 420 -19.21 8.64 13.82
C ARG A 420 -20.24 7.93 14.70
N GLY A 421 -20.74 8.62 15.72
CA GLY A 421 -21.77 8.08 16.62
C GLY A 421 -23.09 7.81 15.89
N LEU A 422 -23.55 8.76 15.09
CA LEU A 422 -24.74 8.63 14.25
C LEU A 422 -24.57 7.54 13.19
N ALA A 423 -23.41 7.46 12.52
CA ALA A 423 -23.14 6.38 11.56
C ALA A 423 -23.17 4.99 12.21
N LEU A 424 -22.65 4.86 13.44
CA LEU A 424 -22.76 3.62 14.21
C LEU A 424 -24.23 3.35 14.59
N MET A 425 -24.98 4.37 15.01
CA MET A 425 -26.40 4.26 15.35
C MET A 425 -27.23 3.80 14.15
N THR A 426 -27.07 4.42 12.98
CA THR A 426 -27.71 3.99 11.72
C THR A 426 -27.38 2.55 11.40
N LYS A 427 -26.10 2.16 11.54
CA LYS A 427 -25.68 0.77 11.28
C LYS A 427 -26.36 -0.21 12.24
N LEU A 428 -26.43 0.11 13.52
CA LEU A 428 -27.07 -0.75 14.52
C LEU A 428 -28.59 -0.82 14.31
N GLN A 429 -29.25 0.29 13.95
CA GLN A 429 -30.68 0.34 13.60
C GLN A 429 -31.01 -0.47 12.34
N GLN A 430 -30.14 -0.43 11.33
CA GLN A 430 -30.26 -1.27 10.12
C GLN A 430 -30.08 -2.76 10.40
N THR A 431 -29.44 -3.12 11.53
CA THR A 431 -29.27 -4.52 11.94
C THR A 431 -30.53 -5.05 12.66
N ASP A 432 -31.47 -4.16 13.04
CA ASP A 432 -32.74 -4.49 13.72
C ASP A 432 -33.97 -4.51 12.77
N THR A 433 -33.81 -4.04 11.52
CA THR A 433 -34.85 -4.14 10.49
C THR A 433 -34.56 -5.29 9.52
N THR A 434 -35.27 -6.39 9.68
CA THR A 434 -35.35 -7.50 8.71
C THR A 434 -36.09 -7.06 7.43
N THR A 435 -35.39 -6.30 6.58
CA THR A 435 -35.61 -6.34 5.13
C THR A 435 -34.38 -7.00 4.55
N ALA A 436 -34.55 -8.15 3.90
CA ALA A 436 -33.45 -8.98 3.39
C ALA A 436 -32.65 -8.22 2.32
N THR A 437 -31.63 -7.47 2.76
CA THR A 437 -30.59 -6.94 1.89
C THR A 437 -29.97 -8.13 1.17
N PRO A 438 -29.82 -8.10 -0.17
CA PRO A 438 -29.16 -9.18 -0.88
C PRO A 438 -27.77 -9.44 -0.27
N PRO A 439 -27.35 -10.71 -0.13
CA PRO A 439 -26.08 -11.00 0.51
C PRO A 439 -24.95 -10.30 -0.26
N THR A 440 -24.00 -9.74 0.47
CA THR A 440 -22.84 -9.04 -0.10
C THR A 440 -21.53 -9.69 0.31
N ARG A 441 -20.54 -9.64 -0.58
CA ARG A 441 -19.17 -10.12 -0.32
C ARG A 441 -18.14 -9.18 -0.96
N PRO A 442 -17.08 -8.75 -0.26
CA PRO A 442 -16.01 -7.96 -0.87
C PRO A 442 -15.28 -8.71 -2.00
N LEU A 443 -14.97 -8.02 -3.09
CA LEU A 443 -14.07 -8.52 -4.14
C LEU A 443 -12.66 -8.65 -3.58
N ARG A 444 -11.97 -9.74 -3.90
CA ARG A 444 -10.66 -10.10 -3.36
C ARG A 444 -9.67 -10.47 -4.47
N GLY A 445 -8.47 -9.92 -4.38
CA GLY A 445 -7.35 -10.12 -5.31
C GLY A 445 -7.73 -9.95 -6.77
N PHE A 446 -7.60 -10.99 -7.61
CA PHE A 446 -7.85 -10.86 -9.05
C PHE A 446 -9.31 -10.59 -9.41
N GLU A 447 -10.28 -10.88 -8.55
CA GLU A 447 -11.70 -10.56 -8.81
C GLU A 447 -11.87 -9.06 -9.14
N LEU A 448 -11.16 -8.19 -8.41
CA LEU A 448 -11.19 -6.75 -8.64
C LEU A 448 -10.57 -6.37 -9.99
N VAL A 449 -9.43 -6.98 -10.32
CA VAL A 449 -8.74 -6.72 -11.59
C VAL A 449 -9.63 -7.13 -12.76
N MET A 450 -10.19 -8.34 -12.71
CA MET A 450 -11.05 -8.88 -13.77
C MET A 450 -12.34 -8.08 -13.93
N ALA A 451 -12.91 -7.58 -12.83
CA ALA A 451 -14.05 -6.67 -12.89
C ALA A 451 -13.67 -5.36 -13.60
N GLN A 452 -12.56 -4.74 -13.23
CA GLN A 452 -12.16 -3.45 -13.80
C GLN A 452 -11.73 -3.54 -15.27
N THR A 453 -11.05 -4.62 -15.67
CA THR A 453 -10.65 -4.87 -17.06
C THR A 453 -11.80 -5.36 -17.94
N ARG A 454 -12.96 -5.69 -17.34
CA ARG A 454 -14.16 -6.19 -18.03
C ARG A 454 -13.87 -7.36 -18.96
N ILE A 455 -13.02 -8.28 -18.52
CA ILE A 455 -12.67 -9.48 -19.30
C ILE A 455 -13.89 -10.41 -19.40
N SER A 456 -14.19 -10.84 -20.62
CA SER A 456 -15.15 -11.91 -20.86
C SER A 456 -14.37 -13.21 -21.04
N ASP A 457 -14.84 -14.26 -20.40
CA ASP A 457 -14.26 -15.60 -20.46
C ASP A 457 -15.33 -16.55 -21.02
N ILE A 458 -15.00 -17.24 -22.11
CA ILE A 458 -15.96 -18.04 -22.86
C ILE A 458 -15.48 -19.47 -23.04
N ILE A 459 -16.44 -20.38 -23.12
CA ILE A 459 -16.24 -21.76 -23.56
C ILE A 459 -17.19 -22.06 -24.71
N VAL A 460 -16.65 -22.65 -25.77
CA VAL A 460 -17.37 -22.99 -27.00
C VAL A 460 -17.31 -24.50 -27.14
N ALA A 461 -18.47 -25.14 -27.22
CA ALA A 461 -18.56 -26.58 -27.33
C ALA A 461 -19.57 -26.97 -28.40
N GLN A 462 -19.19 -27.89 -29.29
CA GLN A 462 -20.16 -28.59 -30.13
C GLN A 462 -20.78 -29.72 -29.32
N ILE A 463 -22.11 -29.79 -29.30
CA ILE A 463 -22.88 -30.70 -28.45
C ILE A 463 -23.96 -31.40 -29.28
N ASP A 464 -23.94 -32.73 -29.29
CA ASP A 464 -25.03 -33.54 -29.82
C ASP A 464 -26.10 -33.75 -28.74
N GLY A 465 -27.35 -34.03 -29.14
CA GLY A 465 -28.44 -34.39 -28.22
C GLY A 465 -29.18 -33.20 -27.60
N ILE A 466 -28.98 -32.00 -28.15
CA ILE A 466 -29.82 -30.81 -27.89
C ILE A 466 -30.85 -30.73 -29.02
N PHE A 467 -32.14 -30.66 -28.67
CA PHE A 467 -33.24 -30.79 -29.64
C PHE A 467 -33.91 -29.47 -29.98
N ASP A 468 -34.04 -28.55 -29.02
CA ASP A 468 -34.72 -27.28 -29.20
C ASP A 468 -34.20 -26.17 -28.28
N PHE A 469 -34.66 -24.94 -28.53
CA PHE A 469 -34.29 -23.76 -27.75
C PHE A 469 -34.87 -23.77 -26.34
N ALA A 470 -36.01 -24.42 -26.11
CA ALA A 470 -36.63 -24.47 -24.78
C ALA A 470 -35.73 -25.24 -23.80
N GLN A 471 -35.19 -26.38 -24.24
CA GLN A 471 -34.21 -27.16 -23.49
C GLN A 471 -32.97 -26.32 -23.12
N VAL A 472 -32.48 -25.50 -24.06
CA VAL A 472 -31.33 -24.61 -23.84
C VAL A 472 -31.66 -23.50 -22.84
N PHE A 473 -32.83 -22.88 -22.98
CA PHE A 473 -33.30 -21.81 -22.10
C PHE A 473 -33.51 -22.32 -20.67
N ASP A 474 -34.14 -23.48 -20.51
CA ASP A 474 -34.38 -24.13 -19.22
C ASP A 474 -33.06 -24.48 -18.53
N ALA A 475 -32.09 -25.04 -19.27
CA ALA A 475 -30.76 -25.30 -18.75
C ALA A 475 -30.02 -24.02 -18.32
N ALA A 476 -30.08 -22.95 -19.11
CA ALA A 476 -29.50 -21.66 -18.73
C ALA A 476 -30.16 -21.07 -17.48
N SER A 477 -31.49 -21.20 -17.35
CA SER A 477 -32.24 -20.78 -16.15
C SER A 477 -31.79 -21.58 -14.92
N ALA A 478 -31.67 -22.91 -15.05
CA ALA A 478 -31.20 -23.78 -13.97
C ALA A 478 -29.77 -23.43 -13.52
N LEU A 479 -28.88 -23.11 -14.46
CA LEU A 479 -27.53 -22.64 -14.13
C LEU A 479 -27.55 -21.31 -13.37
N GLN A 480 -28.33 -20.32 -13.84
CA GLN A 480 -28.44 -19.01 -13.19
C GLN A 480 -29.00 -19.13 -11.77
N GLN A 481 -29.99 -20.00 -11.58
CA GLN A 481 -30.56 -20.30 -10.26
C GLN A 481 -29.54 -20.97 -9.34
N ARG A 482 -28.88 -22.02 -9.83
CA ARG A 482 -27.92 -22.80 -9.05
C ARG A 482 -26.71 -21.99 -8.59
N HIS A 483 -26.20 -21.08 -9.43
CA HIS A 483 -24.90 -20.42 -9.23
C HIS A 483 -25.04 -18.90 -8.99
N PRO A 484 -24.97 -18.41 -7.73
CA PRO A 484 -25.13 -16.99 -7.41
C PRO A 484 -24.15 -16.04 -8.10
N GLY A 485 -22.94 -16.51 -8.42
CA GLY A 485 -21.95 -15.71 -9.14
C GLY A 485 -22.46 -15.19 -10.50
N LEU A 486 -23.31 -15.97 -11.19
CA LEU A 486 -23.86 -15.59 -12.49
C LEU A 486 -24.84 -14.41 -12.41
N ARG A 487 -25.35 -14.11 -11.22
CA ARG A 487 -26.30 -13.02 -10.92
C ARG A 487 -25.73 -11.98 -9.95
N ALA A 488 -24.42 -11.99 -9.72
CA ALA A 488 -23.76 -10.96 -8.93
C ALA A 488 -23.69 -9.64 -9.69
N ARG A 489 -23.88 -8.51 -9.01
CA ARG A 489 -23.48 -7.18 -9.46
C ARG A 489 -22.31 -6.66 -8.63
N VAL A 490 -21.52 -5.76 -9.17
CA VAL A 490 -20.42 -5.09 -8.47
C VAL A 490 -20.89 -3.71 -8.01
N VAL A 491 -20.88 -3.52 -6.68
CA VAL A 491 -21.18 -2.23 -6.05
C VAL A 491 -19.88 -1.55 -5.68
N TRP A 492 -19.71 -0.30 -6.15
CA TRP A 492 -18.54 0.55 -5.90
C TRP A 492 -18.87 1.56 -4.80
N PRO A 493 -18.44 1.34 -3.56
CA PRO A 493 -18.84 2.20 -2.44
C PRO A 493 -18.09 3.54 -2.42
N GLU A 494 -18.78 4.62 -2.04
CA GLU A 494 -18.16 5.94 -1.86
C GLU A 494 -17.29 6.00 -0.59
N GLY A 495 -16.03 6.42 -0.74
CA GLY A 495 -15.10 6.70 0.36
C GLY A 495 -13.68 6.17 0.14
N ARG A 496 -12.68 6.88 0.69
CA ARG A 496 -11.24 6.72 0.37
C ARG A 496 -10.63 5.33 0.65
N ASP A 497 -11.29 4.46 1.42
CA ASP A 497 -10.79 3.14 1.84
C ASP A 497 -11.84 2.01 1.70
N LYS A 498 -12.95 2.25 0.99
CA LYS A 498 -14.01 1.24 0.86
C LYS A 498 -13.75 0.32 -0.34
N ARG A 499 -13.97 -0.98 -0.14
CA ARG A 499 -13.71 -2.03 -1.12
C ARG A 499 -14.98 -2.38 -1.89
N PRO A 500 -14.90 -2.56 -3.22
CA PRO A 500 -16.03 -3.03 -4.02
C PRO A 500 -16.56 -4.38 -3.53
N VAL A 501 -17.86 -4.57 -3.62
CA VAL A 501 -18.53 -5.80 -3.18
C VAL A 501 -19.32 -6.42 -4.32
N PHE A 502 -19.37 -7.75 -4.34
CA PHE A 502 -20.41 -8.48 -5.03
C PHE A 502 -21.68 -8.37 -4.19
N GLU A 503 -22.77 -8.01 -4.84
CA GLU A 503 -24.12 -8.10 -4.31
C GLU A 503 -24.90 -9.10 -5.17
N TYR A 504 -25.34 -10.20 -4.55
CA TYR A 504 -25.94 -11.32 -5.27
C TYR A 504 -27.45 -11.09 -5.46
N GLN A 505 -27.87 -10.89 -6.70
CA GLN A 505 -29.28 -10.67 -7.03
C GLN A 505 -30.09 -11.98 -6.92
N PRO A 506 -31.43 -11.92 -6.78
CA PRO A 506 -32.29 -13.09 -6.95
C PRO A 506 -32.23 -13.63 -8.39
N ALA A 507 -32.55 -14.91 -8.56
CA ALA A 507 -32.71 -15.47 -9.89
C ALA A 507 -33.89 -14.79 -10.60
N ASP A 508 -33.72 -14.46 -11.88
CA ASP A 508 -34.72 -13.77 -12.68
C ASP A 508 -34.60 -14.20 -14.14
N GLN A 509 -35.60 -14.96 -14.60
CA GLN A 509 -35.67 -15.47 -15.97
C GLN A 509 -35.83 -14.35 -17.01
N THR A 510 -36.40 -13.19 -16.62
CA THR A 510 -36.55 -12.04 -17.53
C THR A 510 -35.22 -11.35 -17.83
N ARG A 511 -34.23 -11.58 -16.95
CA ARG A 511 -32.86 -11.05 -17.05
C ARG A 511 -31.88 -12.09 -17.61
N LEU A 512 -32.35 -13.25 -18.05
CA LEU A 512 -31.53 -14.30 -18.62
C LEU A 512 -31.22 -14.01 -20.10
N HIS A 513 -29.94 -13.95 -20.45
CA HIS A 513 -29.50 -13.72 -21.82
C HIS A 513 -29.22 -15.04 -22.53
N VAL A 514 -30.25 -15.63 -23.14
CA VAL A 514 -30.13 -16.83 -24.00
C VAL A 514 -30.52 -16.47 -25.42
N ARG A 515 -29.74 -16.91 -26.41
CA ARG A 515 -30.01 -16.64 -27.83
C ARG A 515 -29.90 -17.90 -28.68
N GLU A 516 -30.82 -18.05 -29.62
CA GLU A 516 -30.65 -18.91 -30.78
C GLU A 516 -30.20 -18.03 -31.95
N GLU A 517 -29.13 -18.42 -32.64
CA GLU A 517 -28.67 -17.72 -33.84
C GLU A 517 -28.45 -18.66 -35.02
N ARG A 518 -28.77 -18.16 -36.21
CA ARG A 518 -28.64 -18.88 -37.49
C ARG A 518 -27.90 -18.00 -38.49
N PRO A 519 -27.12 -18.59 -39.41
CA PRO A 519 -26.46 -17.84 -40.47
C PRO A 519 -27.51 -17.16 -41.38
N ALA A 520 -27.12 -16.04 -41.98
CA ALA A 520 -27.97 -15.37 -42.97
C ALA A 520 -28.19 -16.29 -44.19
N GLN A 521 -29.37 -16.20 -44.80
CA GLN A 521 -29.67 -16.92 -46.05
C GLN A 521 -28.70 -16.46 -47.16
N GLY A 522 -28.13 -17.42 -47.90
CA GLY A 522 -27.19 -17.14 -48.99
C GLY A 522 -25.76 -16.81 -48.53
N ARG A 523 -25.39 -17.14 -47.29
CA ARG A 523 -24.02 -17.02 -46.79
C ARG A 523 -23.04 -17.78 -47.69
N ASP A 524 -21.92 -17.14 -48.01
CA ASP A 524 -20.84 -17.72 -48.79
C ASP A 524 -20.30 -19.00 -48.12
N ALA A 525 -20.16 -20.06 -48.91
CA ALA A 525 -19.61 -21.34 -48.45
C ALA A 525 -18.12 -21.25 -48.12
N GLU A 526 -17.39 -20.28 -48.70
CA GLU A 526 -15.97 -20.04 -48.41
C GLU A 526 -15.73 -19.12 -47.21
N ALA A 527 -16.79 -18.52 -46.66
CA ALA A 527 -16.66 -17.70 -45.46
C ALA A 527 -16.25 -18.54 -44.25
N ARG A 528 -15.54 -17.90 -43.30
CA ARG A 528 -15.21 -18.46 -41.97
C ARG A 528 -16.39 -19.22 -41.37
N PRO A 529 -16.25 -20.31 -40.61
CA PRO A 529 -17.41 -20.97 -39.99
C PRO A 529 -18.25 -20.02 -39.13
N PHE A 530 -19.57 -20.03 -39.29
CA PHE A 530 -20.48 -19.08 -38.61
C PHE A 530 -20.34 -19.10 -37.08
N TRP A 531 -20.09 -20.27 -36.50
CA TRP A 531 -19.90 -20.40 -35.05
C TRP A 531 -18.66 -19.65 -34.54
N GLU A 532 -17.61 -19.52 -35.36
CA GLU A 532 -16.41 -18.78 -34.98
C GLU A 532 -16.65 -17.27 -34.99
N GLU A 533 -17.46 -16.76 -35.93
CA GLU A 533 -17.88 -15.35 -35.96
C GLU A 533 -18.73 -14.98 -34.74
N VAL A 534 -19.65 -15.88 -34.37
CA VAL A 534 -20.46 -15.73 -33.16
C VAL A 534 -19.58 -15.79 -31.91
N ALA A 535 -18.61 -16.71 -31.84
CA ALA A 535 -17.68 -16.80 -30.73
C ALA A 535 -16.79 -15.55 -30.59
N GLU A 536 -16.27 -15.01 -31.69
CA GLU A 536 -15.51 -13.75 -31.70
C GLU A 536 -16.37 -12.56 -31.25
N ARG A 537 -17.65 -12.52 -31.64
CA ARG A 537 -18.59 -11.49 -31.17
C ARG A 537 -18.91 -11.64 -29.68
N GLU A 538 -19.13 -12.87 -29.20
CA GLU A 538 -19.42 -13.14 -27.79
C GLU A 538 -18.21 -12.82 -26.90
N VAL A 539 -16.99 -13.20 -27.28
CA VAL A 539 -15.80 -12.87 -26.46
C VAL A 539 -15.62 -11.35 -26.34
N ASN A 540 -15.98 -10.59 -27.38
CA ASN A 540 -15.95 -9.13 -27.38
C ASN A 540 -17.16 -8.47 -26.67
N HIS A 541 -18.07 -9.22 -26.09
CA HIS A 541 -19.17 -8.65 -25.33
C HIS A 541 -18.66 -8.04 -24.01
N LEU A 542 -19.11 -6.83 -23.67
CA LEU A 542 -18.81 -6.18 -22.39
C LEU A 542 -20.01 -6.24 -21.45
N PHE A 543 -19.82 -6.86 -20.28
CA PHE A 543 -20.81 -6.88 -19.22
C PHE A 543 -20.92 -5.51 -18.51
N ASP A 544 -22.16 -5.09 -18.22
CA ASP A 544 -22.42 -4.03 -17.24
C ASP A 544 -22.43 -4.64 -15.83
N LEU A 545 -21.38 -4.33 -15.07
CA LEU A 545 -21.20 -4.87 -13.73
C LEU A 545 -22.19 -4.28 -12.71
N SER A 546 -22.81 -3.14 -13.00
CA SER A 546 -23.69 -2.44 -12.05
C SER A 546 -25.09 -3.04 -12.00
N GLU A 547 -25.51 -3.69 -13.08
CA GLU A 547 -26.85 -4.29 -13.18
C GLU A 547 -26.90 -5.76 -12.73
N GLY A 548 -25.75 -6.44 -12.74
CA GLY A 548 -25.65 -7.87 -12.45
C GLY A 548 -25.91 -8.76 -13.66
N TYR A 549 -26.19 -10.05 -13.42
CA TYR A 549 -26.46 -11.04 -14.48
C TYR A 549 -25.30 -11.18 -15.49
N MET A 550 -24.11 -11.45 -14.97
CA MET A 550 -22.85 -11.51 -15.71
C MET A 550 -22.63 -12.84 -16.47
N PHE A 551 -23.69 -13.34 -17.12
CA PHE A 551 -23.73 -14.63 -17.81
C PHE A 551 -24.63 -14.58 -19.06
N ARG A 552 -24.20 -15.23 -20.14
CA ARG A 552 -24.90 -15.35 -21.42
C ARG A 552 -24.70 -16.74 -22.01
N LEU A 553 -25.69 -17.19 -22.78
CA LEU A 553 -25.62 -18.43 -23.55
C LEU A 553 -26.12 -18.20 -24.98
N THR A 554 -25.33 -18.59 -25.96
CA THR A 554 -25.72 -18.56 -27.38
C THR A 554 -25.67 -19.97 -27.96
N TRP A 555 -26.78 -20.41 -28.57
CA TRP A 555 -26.91 -21.73 -29.21
C TRP A 555 -27.05 -21.58 -30.73
N LEU A 556 -26.33 -22.45 -31.44
CA LEU A 556 -26.24 -22.48 -32.88
C LEU A 556 -26.73 -23.85 -33.37
N PRO A 557 -28.03 -24.01 -33.67
CA PRO A 557 -28.65 -25.31 -33.95
C PRO A 557 -28.04 -26.02 -35.15
N GLU A 558 -27.67 -25.28 -36.19
CA GLU A 558 -27.16 -25.87 -37.45
C GLU A 558 -25.80 -26.53 -37.30
N SER A 559 -24.94 -25.98 -36.44
CA SER A 559 -23.61 -26.53 -36.18
C SER A 559 -23.55 -27.32 -34.87
N GLY A 560 -24.62 -27.31 -34.06
CA GLY A 560 -24.67 -27.90 -32.72
C GLY A 560 -23.80 -27.19 -31.68
N HIS A 561 -23.37 -25.94 -31.92
CA HIS A 561 -22.47 -25.24 -31.00
C HIS A 561 -23.24 -24.51 -29.89
N VAL A 562 -22.71 -24.56 -28.68
CA VAL A 562 -23.14 -23.77 -27.51
C VAL A 562 -21.95 -22.94 -27.05
N ILE A 563 -22.20 -21.65 -26.84
CA ILE A 563 -21.21 -20.67 -26.37
C ILE A 563 -21.70 -20.17 -25.02
N LEU A 564 -20.97 -20.50 -23.95
CA LEU A 564 -21.20 -19.96 -22.63
C LEU A 564 -20.22 -18.81 -22.40
N ASN A 565 -20.74 -17.65 -22.05
CA ASN A 565 -19.96 -16.43 -21.86
C ASN A 565 -20.27 -15.83 -20.49
N ALA A 566 -19.26 -15.62 -19.67
CA ALA A 566 -19.42 -15.00 -18.36
C ALA A 566 -18.27 -14.04 -18.06
N GLN A 567 -18.52 -13.12 -17.14
CA GLN A 567 -17.51 -12.17 -16.73
C GLN A 567 -16.45 -12.84 -15.84
N HIS A 568 -15.17 -12.64 -16.16
CA HIS A 568 -14.04 -13.35 -15.55
C HIS A 568 -13.81 -13.07 -14.04
N ALA A 569 -14.46 -12.08 -13.44
CA ALA A 569 -14.45 -11.84 -11.99
C ALA A 569 -15.30 -12.86 -11.22
N VAL A 570 -16.27 -13.49 -11.89
CA VAL A 570 -17.14 -14.52 -11.28
C VAL A 570 -16.86 -15.92 -11.82
N ILE A 571 -15.91 -16.06 -12.75
CA ILE A 571 -15.63 -17.35 -13.39
C ILE A 571 -14.15 -17.52 -13.74
N ASP A 572 -13.71 -18.77 -13.81
CA ASP A 572 -12.44 -19.18 -14.43
C ASP A 572 -12.64 -20.34 -15.41
N GLY A 573 -11.61 -20.70 -16.16
CA GLY A 573 -11.71 -21.78 -17.15
C GLY A 573 -12.12 -23.15 -16.59
N VAL A 574 -11.87 -23.44 -15.31
CA VAL A 574 -12.37 -24.68 -14.66
C VAL A 574 -13.87 -24.57 -14.35
N SER A 575 -14.30 -23.40 -13.87
CA SER A 575 -15.71 -23.09 -13.63
C SER A 575 -16.53 -23.14 -14.92
N LEU A 576 -15.99 -22.66 -16.05
CA LEU A 576 -16.65 -22.75 -17.36
C LEU A 576 -16.86 -24.22 -17.79
N MET A 577 -15.85 -25.08 -17.62
CA MET A 577 -16.02 -26.52 -17.89
C MET A 577 -17.06 -27.16 -16.96
N ARG A 578 -17.16 -26.70 -15.71
CA ARG A 578 -18.20 -27.16 -14.78
C ARG A 578 -19.59 -26.68 -15.20
N LEU A 579 -19.75 -25.42 -15.59
CA LEU A 579 -21.01 -24.91 -16.12
C LEU A 579 -21.45 -25.65 -17.37
N LEU A 580 -20.50 -25.96 -18.27
CA LEU A 580 -20.78 -26.76 -19.46
C LEU A 580 -21.25 -28.18 -19.11
N HIS A 581 -20.64 -28.80 -18.09
CA HIS A 581 -21.07 -30.11 -17.61
C HIS A 581 -22.46 -30.05 -16.93
N ASP A 582 -22.70 -29.07 -16.06
CA ASP A 582 -24.01 -28.88 -15.43
C ASP A 582 -25.09 -28.56 -16.51
N PHE A 583 -24.75 -27.80 -17.54
CA PHE A 583 -25.61 -27.58 -18.72
C PHE A 583 -25.96 -28.90 -19.40
N ALA A 584 -24.95 -29.73 -19.73
CA ALA A 584 -25.16 -31.02 -20.39
C ALA A 584 -26.02 -31.98 -19.54
N ARG A 585 -25.79 -32.02 -18.23
CA ARG A 585 -26.60 -32.81 -17.27
C ARG A 585 -28.06 -32.36 -17.27
N HIS A 586 -28.31 -31.06 -17.22
CA HIS A 586 -29.68 -30.55 -17.22
C HIS A 586 -30.39 -30.83 -18.55
N CYS A 587 -29.70 -30.63 -19.68
CA CYS A 587 -30.22 -31.00 -20.99
C CYS A 587 -30.53 -32.50 -21.09
N ALA A 588 -29.76 -33.36 -20.41
CA ALA A 588 -30.01 -34.81 -20.32
C ALA A 588 -31.18 -35.18 -19.38
N GLY A 589 -31.82 -34.21 -18.74
CA GLY A 589 -32.95 -34.41 -17.82
C GLY A 589 -32.56 -34.65 -16.37
N GLU A 590 -31.30 -34.41 -15.98
CA GLU A 590 -30.88 -34.50 -14.58
C GLU A 590 -31.23 -33.24 -13.78
N ASP A 591 -31.70 -33.44 -12.55
CA ASP A 591 -31.77 -32.37 -11.56
C ASP A 591 -30.36 -32.00 -11.08
N LEU A 592 -30.03 -30.71 -11.16
CA LEU A 592 -28.74 -30.20 -10.71
C LEU A 592 -28.66 -30.14 -9.19
N GLY A 593 -29.78 -30.16 -8.49
CA GLY A 593 -29.90 -30.03 -7.04
C GLY A 593 -30.05 -28.57 -6.58
N PRO A 594 -29.98 -28.32 -5.26
CA PRO A 594 -30.35 -27.03 -4.68
C PRO A 594 -29.39 -25.89 -5.04
N ASP A 595 -29.86 -24.65 -4.91
CA ASP A 595 -29.07 -23.43 -4.99
C ASP A 595 -27.80 -23.52 -4.13
N LEU A 596 -26.67 -23.13 -4.72
CA LEU A 596 -25.40 -23.06 -4.00
C LEU A 596 -25.26 -21.72 -3.27
N PRO A 597 -24.54 -21.67 -2.13
CA PRO A 597 -24.22 -20.41 -1.49
C PRO A 597 -23.24 -19.59 -2.34
N PRO A 598 -23.15 -18.26 -2.12
CA PRO A 598 -22.12 -17.44 -2.73
C PRO A 598 -20.72 -18.01 -2.55
N THR A 599 -19.99 -18.16 -3.66
CA THR A 599 -18.64 -18.70 -3.65
C THR A 599 -17.68 -17.76 -2.92
N GLU A 600 -16.97 -18.31 -1.94
CA GLU A 600 -15.89 -17.60 -1.25
C GLU A 600 -14.74 -17.29 -2.22
N ALA A 601 -14.09 -16.14 -2.02
CA ALA A 601 -12.91 -15.81 -2.79
C ALA A 601 -11.77 -16.78 -2.49
N ALA A 602 -11.01 -17.13 -3.52
CA ALA A 602 -9.83 -18.01 -3.42
C ALA A 602 -8.87 -17.62 -2.28
N LEU A 603 -8.66 -16.32 -2.04
CA LEU A 603 -7.80 -15.82 -0.97
C LEU A 603 -8.31 -16.04 0.45
N VAL A 604 -9.63 -16.08 0.61
CA VAL A 604 -10.25 -16.29 1.92
C VAL A 604 -10.13 -17.75 2.30
N SER A 605 -10.36 -18.64 1.33
CA SER A 605 -10.35 -20.09 1.55
C SER A 605 -8.93 -20.67 1.52
N ALA A 606 -7.94 -20.00 0.90
CA ALA A 606 -6.56 -20.45 0.89
C ALA A 606 -5.86 -20.30 2.27
N PRO A 607 -4.93 -21.21 2.63
CA PRO A 607 -4.21 -21.16 3.89
C PRO A 607 -3.36 -19.89 4.00
N LYS A 608 -3.20 -19.42 5.24
CA LYS A 608 -2.34 -18.27 5.52
C LYS A 608 -0.88 -18.64 5.21
N VAL A 609 -0.22 -17.82 4.38
CA VAL A 609 1.24 -17.90 4.19
C VAL A 609 1.97 -17.43 5.45
N ASN A 610 3.03 -18.16 5.80
CA ASN A 610 3.87 -17.90 6.95
C ASN A 610 4.81 -16.69 6.72
N LEU A 611 5.59 -16.32 7.74
CA LEU A 611 6.44 -15.12 7.68
C LEU A 611 7.56 -15.24 6.63
N LEU A 612 8.14 -16.43 6.47
CA LEU A 612 9.20 -16.69 5.49
C LEU A 612 8.64 -16.58 4.06
N GLU A 613 7.49 -17.19 3.81
CA GLU A 613 6.75 -17.10 2.54
C GLU A 613 6.35 -15.64 2.23
N LYS A 614 6.01 -14.82 3.25
CA LYS A 614 5.75 -13.38 3.07
C LYS A 614 6.99 -12.57 2.70
N ILE A 615 8.15 -12.90 3.28
CA ILE A 615 9.43 -12.25 2.94
C ILE A 615 9.84 -12.61 1.51
N VAL A 616 9.71 -13.88 1.13
CA VAL A 616 9.89 -14.36 -0.24
C VAL A 616 8.91 -13.65 -1.19
N GLY A 617 7.67 -13.42 -0.76
CA GLY A 617 6.69 -12.64 -1.52
C GLY A 617 7.03 -11.16 -1.71
N LEU A 618 7.73 -10.53 -0.77
CA LEU A 618 8.25 -9.17 -0.92
C LEU A 618 9.40 -9.10 -1.92
N ILE A 619 10.25 -10.15 -1.97
CA ILE A 619 11.31 -10.29 -2.98
C ILE A 619 10.67 -10.52 -4.35
N HIS A 620 9.69 -11.42 -4.48
CA HIS A 620 8.95 -11.65 -5.72
C HIS A 620 8.13 -10.43 -6.17
N ARG A 621 7.62 -9.61 -5.23
CA ARG A 621 6.97 -8.33 -5.54
C ARG A 621 7.94 -7.36 -6.22
N GLU A 622 9.15 -7.21 -5.68
CA GLU A 622 10.22 -6.41 -6.30
C GLU A 622 10.64 -7.02 -7.64
N SER A 623 10.75 -8.35 -7.73
CA SER A 623 11.02 -9.06 -8.98
C SER A 623 9.91 -8.89 -10.01
N PHE A 624 8.63 -8.83 -9.62
CA PHE A 624 7.50 -8.62 -10.52
C PHE A 624 7.40 -7.16 -10.96
N ILE A 625 7.59 -6.18 -10.06
CA ILE A 625 7.65 -4.77 -10.47
C ILE A 625 8.83 -4.55 -11.42
N ARG A 626 9.99 -5.18 -11.14
CA ARG A 626 11.15 -5.17 -12.04
C ARG A 626 10.89 -5.94 -13.34
N ALA A 627 10.20 -7.08 -13.28
CA ALA A 627 9.77 -7.84 -14.45
C ALA A 627 8.76 -7.04 -15.27
N ARG A 628 7.88 -6.24 -14.67
CA ARG A 628 6.95 -5.31 -15.36
C ARG A 628 7.66 -4.19 -16.07
N THR A 629 8.63 -3.54 -15.43
CA THR A 629 9.47 -2.57 -16.13
C THR A 629 10.27 -3.18 -17.28
N ARG A 630 10.51 -4.50 -17.24
CA ARG A 630 11.23 -5.24 -18.28
C ARG A 630 10.32 -6.01 -19.25
N PHE A 631 9.04 -6.23 -18.94
CA PHE A 631 8.03 -6.85 -19.83
C PHE A 631 7.84 -5.98 -21.08
N ALA A 632 8.00 -4.66 -20.95
CA ALA A 632 8.03 -3.71 -22.05
C ALA A 632 9.32 -3.74 -22.90
N GLU A 633 10.41 -4.34 -22.39
CA GLU A 633 11.69 -4.50 -23.09
C GLU A 633 11.80 -5.87 -23.79
N TRP A 634 10.87 -6.81 -23.55
CA TRP A 634 11.12 -8.26 -23.67
C TRP A 634 10.22 -9.07 -24.62
N SER A 635 9.66 -8.43 -25.64
CA SER A 635 9.39 -9.15 -26.88
C SER A 635 9.88 -8.34 -28.07
N THR A 636 10.89 -8.88 -28.71
CA THR A 636 11.28 -8.63 -30.09
C THR A 636 10.25 -9.17 -31.10
N LEU A 637 9.12 -9.73 -30.64
CA LEU A 637 7.97 -10.03 -31.50
C LEU A 637 7.47 -8.71 -32.14
N PRO A 638 7.14 -8.72 -33.44
CA PRO A 638 6.65 -7.55 -34.18
C PRO A 638 5.19 -7.20 -33.81
N ILE A 639 4.86 -7.23 -32.53
CA ILE A 639 3.59 -6.77 -31.98
C ILE A 639 3.69 -5.23 -31.95
N ALA A 640 2.75 -4.57 -32.59
CA ALA A 640 2.80 -3.15 -32.95
C ALA A 640 3.11 -2.25 -31.74
N GLY A 641 3.88 -1.20 -32.02
CA GLY A 641 4.34 -0.21 -31.03
C GLY A 641 3.22 0.44 -30.21
N ARG A 642 3.63 1.11 -29.13
CA ARG A 642 2.80 1.79 -28.11
C ARG A 642 1.37 2.10 -28.58
N LEU A 643 0.41 1.31 -28.08
CA LEU A 643 -1.03 1.58 -28.17
C LEU A 643 -1.29 3.07 -27.90
N LYS A 644 -1.95 3.75 -28.85
CA LYS A 644 -2.32 5.15 -28.65
C LYS A 644 -3.34 5.24 -27.52
N LYS A 645 -3.17 6.22 -26.65
CA LYS A 645 -4.14 6.53 -25.60
C LYS A 645 -5.53 6.71 -26.22
N GLY A 646 -6.51 5.95 -25.74
CA GLY A 646 -7.89 5.98 -26.24
C GLY A 646 -8.20 5.06 -27.42
N ALA A 647 -7.25 4.23 -27.88
CA ALA A 647 -7.51 3.26 -28.95
C ALA A 647 -8.61 2.26 -28.51
N GLN A 648 -9.58 2.02 -29.39
CA GLN A 648 -10.52 0.91 -29.22
C GLN A 648 -9.80 -0.40 -29.53
N MET A 649 -9.90 -1.35 -28.60
CA MET A 649 -9.30 -2.66 -28.75
C MET A 649 -10.40 -3.68 -29.09
N VAL A 650 -10.15 -4.50 -30.09
CA VAL A 650 -11.01 -5.61 -30.48
C VAL A 650 -10.19 -6.88 -30.42
N THR A 651 -10.79 -7.95 -29.92
CA THR A 651 -10.15 -9.26 -29.86
C THR A 651 -10.48 -10.07 -31.11
N ASP A 652 -9.46 -10.51 -31.83
CA ASP A 652 -9.59 -11.49 -32.90
C ASP A 652 -9.41 -12.91 -32.33
N CYS A 653 -10.15 -13.88 -32.87
CA CYS A 653 -10.12 -15.27 -32.41
C CYS A 653 -9.58 -16.21 -33.49
N HIS A 654 -8.83 -17.23 -33.08
CA HIS A 654 -8.26 -18.25 -33.94
C HIS A 654 -8.56 -19.64 -33.36
N PHE A 655 -8.95 -20.60 -34.21
CA PHE A 655 -9.38 -21.93 -33.80
C PHE A 655 -8.67 -23.00 -34.63
N HIS A 656 -8.37 -24.14 -34.01
CA HIS A 656 -7.91 -25.32 -34.73
C HIS A 656 -8.27 -26.60 -33.97
N ASP A 657 -8.82 -27.57 -34.69
CA ASP A 657 -9.08 -28.90 -34.14
C ASP A 657 -7.91 -29.83 -34.51
N GLY A 658 -7.16 -30.30 -33.52
CA GLY A 658 -5.99 -31.16 -33.73
C GLY A 658 -6.34 -32.49 -34.41
N ASP A 659 -5.35 -33.17 -34.98
CA ASP A 659 -5.58 -34.46 -35.64
C ASP A 659 -5.86 -35.54 -34.56
N PRO A 660 -6.99 -36.26 -34.61
CA PRO A 660 -7.24 -37.38 -33.70
C PRO A 660 -6.09 -38.41 -33.65
N ALA A 661 -5.40 -38.62 -34.77
CA ALA A 661 -4.27 -39.55 -34.85
C ALA A 661 -3.02 -39.07 -34.10
N ASN A 662 -2.91 -37.77 -33.83
CA ASN A 662 -1.76 -37.19 -33.12
C ASN A 662 -1.96 -37.15 -31.61
N PHE A 663 -3.20 -37.17 -31.12
CA PHE A 663 -3.48 -37.13 -29.68
C PHE A 663 -2.76 -38.24 -28.91
N ASP A 664 -2.92 -39.49 -29.33
CA ASP A 664 -2.29 -40.64 -28.66
C ASP A 664 -0.76 -40.62 -28.81
N LYS A 665 -0.26 -40.21 -29.98
CA LYS A 665 1.20 -40.12 -30.23
C LYS A 665 1.86 -39.09 -29.33
N ILE A 666 1.30 -37.87 -29.27
CA ILE A 666 1.85 -36.77 -28.48
C ILE A 666 1.73 -37.07 -26.99
N THR A 667 0.60 -37.61 -26.53
CA THR A 667 0.43 -37.98 -25.12
C THR A 667 1.38 -39.11 -24.70
N ALA A 668 1.59 -40.11 -25.55
CA ALA A 668 2.58 -41.17 -25.32
C ALA A 668 4.02 -40.62 -25.31
N ALA A 669 4.37 -39.73 -26.24
CA ALA A 669 5.67 -39.08 -26.27
C ALA A 669 5.93 -38.22 -25.02
N CYS A 670 4.93 -37.44 -24.58
CA CYS A 670 5.02 -36.68 -23.34
C CYS A 670 5.34 -37.60 -22.14
N ARG A 671 4.65 -38.74 -22.02
CA ARG A 671 4.92 -39.74 -20.97
C ARG A 671 6.33 -40.31 -21.07
N ALA A 672 6.77 -40.70 -22.26
CA ALA A 672 8.11 -41.25 -22.50
C ALA A 672 9.22 -40.24 -22.15
N GLN A 673 8.98 -38.96 -22.43
CA GLN A 673 9.92 -37.87 -22.17
C GLN A 673 9.84 -37.33 -20.73
N GLY A 674 8.93 -37.84 -19.89
CA GLY A 674 8.73 -37.37 -18.52
C GLY A 674 8.18 -35.94 -18.45
N VAL A 675 7.44 -35.49 -19.46
CA VAL A 675 6.85 -34.16 -19.54
C VAL A 675 5.31 -34.20 -19.61
N THR A 676 4.67 -33.05 -19.51
CA THR A 676 3.22 -32.86 -19.65
C THR A 676 2.90 -32.29 -21.02
N VAL A 677 1.67 -32.49 -21.49
CA VAL A 677 1.15 -31.84 -22.71
C VAL A 677 1.25 -30.31 -22.60
N GLY A 678 1.01 -29.75 -21.41
CA GLY A 678 1.21 -28.32 -21.17
C GLY A 678 2.66 -27.87 -21.33
N GLY A 679 3.63 -28.67 -20.91
CA GLY A 679 5.04 -28.42 -21.15
C GLY A 679 5.40 -28.47 -22.64
N ALA A 680 4.89 -29.46 -23.38
CA ALA A 680 5.08 -29.57 -24.82
C ALA A 680 4.46 -28.37 -25.57
N TYR A 681 3.24 -27.97 -25.20
CA TYR A 681 2.59 -26.81 -25.80
C TYR A 681 3.34 -25.50 -25.52
N ALA A 682 3.86 -25.33 -24.31
CA ALA A 682 4.72 -24.20 -23.97
C ALA A 682 6.02 -24.18 -24.80
N ALA A 683 6.63 -25.35 -25.06
CA ALA A 683 7.78 -25.46 -25.95
C ALA A 683 7.43 -25.09 -27.40
N ALA A 684 6.27 -25.49 -27.90
CA ALA A 684 5.79 -25.07 -29.23
C ALA A 684 5.61 -23.54 -29.32
N ILE A 685 4.99 -22.94 -28.30
CA ILE A 685 4.87 -21.48 -28.20
C ILE A 685 6.25 -20.81 -28.18
N GLN A 686 7.20 -21.34 -27.41
CA GLN A 686 8.56 -20.82 -27.33
C GLN A 686 9.28 -20.90 -28.69
N CYS A 687 9.18 -22.02 -29.40
CA CYS A 687 9.75 -22.18 -30.73
C CYS A 687 9.17 -21.16 -31.72
N ALA A 688 7.86 -20.92 -31.68
CA ALA A 688 7.22 -19.88 -32.49
C ALA A 688 7.72 -18.48 -32.09
N MET A 689 7.83 -18.18 -30.78
CA MET A 689 8.39 -16.91 -30.33
C MET A 689 9.81 -16.67 -30.87
N LEU A 690 10.66 -17.69 -30.81
CA LEU A 690 12.03 -17.62 -31.32
C LEU A 690 12.06 -17.38 -32.84
N HIS A 691 11.19 -18.03 -33.60
CA HIS A 691 11.05 -17.84 -35.05
C HIS A 691 10.64 -16.40 -35.40
N PHE A 692 9.53 -15.91 -34.82
CA PHE A 692 8.95 -14.62 -35.20
C PHE A 692 9.66 -13.41 -34.60
N SER A 693 10.39 -13.60 -33.50
CA SER A 693 11.13 -12.51 -32.85
C SER A 693 12.41 -12.09 -33.57
N LYS A 694 12.88 -12.88 -34.56
CA LYS A 694 14.16 -12.67 -35.27
C LYS A 694 15.37 -12.47 -34.34
N SER A 695 15.26 -12.90 -33.08
CA SER A 695 16.32 -12.74 -32.08
C SER A 695 17.42 -13.78 -32.30
N SER A 696 18.68 -13.41 -32.08
CA SER A 696 19.79 -14.35 -32.15
C SER A 696 19.71 -15.31 -30.97
N PHE A 697 19.74 -16.61 -31.20
CA PHE A 697 19.73 -17.59 -30.11
C PHE A 697 20.98 -17.46 -29.21
N GLY A 698 20.85 -16.76 -28.08
CA GLY A 698 21.91 -16.63 -27.09
C GLY A 698 21.81 -17.72 -26.01
N PRO A 699 22.90 -18.42 -25.65
CA PRO A 699 22.88 -19.51 -24.65
C PRO A 699 22.54 -19.07 -23.21
N LYS A 700 22.32 -17.77 -22.98
CA LYS A 700 22.01 -17.18 -21.66
C LYS A 700 20.75 -16.31 -21.67
N GLU A 701 19.97 -16.33 -22.75
CA GLU A 701 18.73 -15.57 -22.83
C GLU A 701 17.63 -16.26 -22.04
N LYS A 702 17.09 -15.51 -21.07
CA LYS A 702 15.96 -15.97 -20.26
C LYS A 702 14.67 -15.46 -20.87
N TYR A 703 13.74 -16.37 -21.07
CA TYR A 703 12.41 -16.09 -21.58
C TYR A 703 11.41 -16.12 -20.44
N TYR A 704 10.39 -15.27 -20.56
CA TYR A 704 9.39 -15.05 -19.53
C TYR A 704 8.02 -15.23 -20.16
N VAL A 705 7.26 -16.20 -19.66
CA VAL A 705 5.86 -16.40 -20.05
C VAL A 705 5.01 -16.30 -18.79
N PRO A 706 4.17 -15.25 -18.66
CA PRO A 706 3.13 -15.24 -17.64
C PRO A 706 2.20 -16.42 -17.91
N MET A 707 1.97 -17.24 -16.88
CA MET A 707 1.07 -18.39 -16.97
C MET A 707 0.02 -18.32 -15.86
N ASP A 708 -1.20 -18.70 -16.23
CA ASP A 708 -2.31 -18.88 -15.31
C ASP A 708 -2.26 -20.25 -14.63
N PHE A 709 -2.46 -20.23 -13.33
CA PHE A 709 -2.45 -21.39 -12.47
C PHE A 709 -3.75 -21.48 -11.69
N SER A 710 -4.32 -22.68 -11.63
CA SER A 710 -5.43 -22.93 -10.71
C SER A 710 -4.95 -22.84 -9.26
N LEU A 711 -5.64 -22.02 -8.47
CA LEU A 711 -5.48 -21.88 -7.03
C LEU A 711 -6.28 -22.91 -6.24
N ARG A 712 -7.18 -23.68 -6.89
CA ARG A 712 -8.02 -24.70 -6.23
C ARG A 712 -7.19 -25.72 -5.45
N ARG A 713 -5.98 -26.04 -5.92
CA ARG A 713 -5.02 -26.93 -5.22
C ARG A 713 -4.60 -26.43 -3.84
N PHE A 714 -4.70 -25.12 -3.59
CA PHE A 714 -4.33 -24.53 -2.32
C PHE A 714 -5.52 -24.45 -1.35
N ILE A 715 -6.73 -24.78 -1.78
CA ILE A 715 -7.92 -24.63 -0.94
C ILE A 715 -8.14 -25.94 -0.15
N PRO A 716 -8.19 -25.89 1.20
CA PRO A 716 -8.50 -27.05 2.02
C PRO A 716 -9.92 -27.57 1.72
N GLY A 717 -10.10 -28.89 1.66
CA GLY A 717 -11.41 -29.51 1.41
C GLY A 717 -11.73 -29.83 -0.06
N GLY A 718 -10.70 -29.91 -0.91
CA GLY A 718 -10.66 -30.62 -2.21
C GLY A 718 -11.91 -30.55 -3.06
N ASP A 719 -12.90 -31.40 -2.76
CA ASP A 719 -14.12 -31.59 -3.53
C ASP A 719 -14.99 -30.33 -3.61
N ARG A 720 -15.22 -29.63 -2.48
CA ARG A 720 -16.05 -28.40 -2.48
C ARG A 720 -15.41 -27.28 -3.29
N ALA A 721 -14.08 -27.17 -3.21
CA ALA A 721 -13.35 -26.20 -4.00
C ALA A 721 -13.37 -26.55 -5.48
N GLN A 722 -13.44 -27.83 -5.88
CA GLN A 722 -13.56 -28.22 -7.29
C GLN A 722 -14.98 -28.04 -7.84
N GLU A 723 -16.00 -28.11 -6.98
CA GLU A 723 -17.42 -27.94 -7.35
C GLU A 723 -17.86 -26.47 -7.46
N SER A 724 -17.09 -25.53 -6.92
CA SER A 724 -17.47 -24.11 -6.86
C SER A 724 -17.26 -23.37 -8.18
N VAL A 725 -18.25 -22.59 -8.62
CA VAL A 725 -18.13 -21.64 -9.76
C VAL A 725 -17.66 -20.28 -9.25
N GLY A 726 -16.47 -19.87 -9.65
CA GLY A 726 -15.83 -18.64 -9.17
C GLY A 726 -14.46 -18.40 -9.80
N LEU A 727 -13.83 -17.27 -9.49
CA LEU A 727 -12.47 -16.98 -9.93
C LEU A 727 -11.43 -17.60 -8.99
N PHE A 728 -10.84 -18.71 -9.41
CA PHE A 728 -9.76 -19.40 -8.70
C PHE A 728 -8.47 -19.46 -9.55
N SER A 729 -8.27 -18.51 -10.46
CA SER A 729 -7.06 -18.37 -11.25
C SER A 729 -6.07 -17.40 -10.58
N GLY A 730 -4.77 -17.74 -10.62
CA GLY A 730 -3.69 -16.85 -10.21
C GLY A 730 -2.57 -16.89 -11.25
N VAL A 731 -1.84 -15.79 -11.40
CA VAL A 731 -0.76 -15.67 -12.41
C VAL A 731 0.60 -15.79 -11.75
N SER A 732 1.56 -16.44 -12.41
CA SER A 732 3.00 -16.31 -12.08
C SER A 732 3.85 -16.16 -13.34
N PRO A 733 4.94 -15.38 -13.31
CA PRO A 733 5.91 -15.36 -14.40
C PRO A 733 6.77 -16.63 -14.36
N VAL A 734 6.67 -17.48 -15.38
CA VAL A 734 7.55 -18.65 -15.52
C VAL A 734 8.80 -18.22 -16.28
N ILE A 735 9.97 -18.40 -15.68
CA ILE A 735 11.28 -18.04 -16.24
C ILE A 735 12.01 -19.31 -16.68
N PHE A 736 12.40 -19.38 -17.94
CA PHE A 736 13.10 -20.53 -18.49
C PHE A 736 14.19 -20.11 -19.49
N ASN A 737 15.06 -21.05 -19.87
CA ASN A 737 16.20 -20.80 -20.76
C ASN A 737 15.82 -21.13 -22.21
N GLY A 738 16.21 -20.27 -23.16
CA GLY A 738 16.02 -20.53 -24.59
C GLY A 738 17.28 -21.02 -25.27
N ASP A 739 17.92 -22.05 -24.69
CA ASP A 739 19.18 -22.57 -25.19
C ASP A 739 19.03 -23.15 -26.61
N PRO A 740 19.65 -22.56 -27.66
CA PRO A 740 19.53 -23.06 -29.04
C PRO A 740 19.96 -24.50 -29.25
N SER A 741 20.81 -25.02 -28.37
CA SER A 741 21.32 -26.40 -28.44
C SER A 741 20.37 -27.43 -27.84
N ALA A 742 19.37 -26.98 -27.07
CA ALA A 742 18.36 -27.86 -26.51
C ALA A 742 17.47 -28.45 -27.60
N SER A 743 16.89 -29.61 -27.33
CA SER A 743 15.80 -30.20 -28.09
C SER A 743 14.45 -29.62 -27.66
N PHE A 744 13.40 -29.88 -28.47
CA PHE A 744 12.02 -29.53 -28.12
C PHE A 744 11.59 -30.08 -26.74
N TRP A 745 12.00 -31.31 -26.43
CA TRP A 745 11.62 -31.98 -25.17
C TRP A 745 12.40 -31.46 -23.96
N GLU A 746 13.65 -31.02 -24.16
CA GLU A 746 14.42 -30.35 -23.11
C GLU A 746 13.83 -28.97 -22.77
N LEU A 747 13.34 -28.23 -23.77
CA LEU A 747 12.57 -27.00 -23.53
C LEU A 747 11.29 -27.28 -22.72
N ALA A 748 10.51 -28.29 -23.12
CA ALA A 748 9.30 -28.68 -22.41
C ALA A 748 9.59 -29.06 -20.94
N ARG A 749 10.69 -29.75 -20.69
CA ARG A 749 11.14 -30.13 -19.35
C ARG A 749 11.59 -28.92 -18.53
N SER A 750 12.40 -28.03 -19.11
CA SER A 750 12.86 -26.80 -18.46
C SER A 750 11.68 -25.94 -18.01
N PHE A 751 10.67 -25.80 -18.88
CA PHE A 751 9.45 -25.07 -18.55
C PHE A 751 8.66 -25.70 -17.38
N MET A 752 8.56 -27.03 -17.35
CA MET A 752 7.88 -27.74 -16.26
C MET A 752 8.60 -27.58 -14.92
N GLU A 753 9.93 -27.69 -14.91
CA GLU A 753 10.73 -27.49 -13.71
C GLU A 753 10.56 -26.07 -13.17
N ALA A 754 10.62 -25.07 -14.04
CA ALA A 754 10.36 -23.67 -13.69
C ALA A 754 8.94 -23.46 -13.16
N SER A 755 7.93 -24.01 -13.84
CA SER A 755 6.52 -23.93 -13.42
C SER A 755 6.30 -24.59 -12.06
N ARG A 756 6.90 -25.75 -11.82
CA ARG A 756 6.82 -26.47 -10.54
C ARG A 756 7.47 -25.67 -9.42
N ALA A 757 8.62 -25.05 -9.66
CA ALA A 757 9.27 -24.19 -8.67
C ALA A 757 8.37 -23.02 -8.25
N GLU A 758 7.69 -22.37 -9.20
CA GLU A 758 6.72 -21.30 -8.93
C GLU A 758 5.50 -21.79 -8.12
N ILE A 759 5.01 -22.98 -8.45
CA ILE A 759 3.87 -23.60 -7.77
C ILE A 759 4.22 -24.01 -6.33
N ASP A 760 5.32 -24.72 -6.16
CA ASP A 760 5.74 -25.32 -4.87
C ASP A 760 6.10 -24.22 -3.86
N THR A 761 6.57 -23.06 -4.34
CA THR A 761 6.81 -21.86 -3.53
C THR A 761 5.55 -21.02 -3.28
N LYS A 762 4.38 -21.48 -3.76
CA LYS A 762 3.08 -20.79 -3.67
C LYS A 762 3.12 -19.37 -4.25
N SER A 763 3.99 -19.10 -5.22
CA SER A 763 4.11 -17.79 -5.87
C SER A 763 2.77 -17.27 -6.39
N PRO A 764 1.90 -18.06 -7.07
CA PRO A 764 0.59 -17.57 -7.51
C PRO A 764 -0.31 -17.07 -6.37
N LEU A 765 -0.31 -17.76 -5.22
CA LEU A 765 -1.12 -17.38 -4.06
C LEU A 765 -0.55 -16.12 -3.38
N ILE A 766 0.77 -16.08 -3.21
CA ILE A 766 1.47 -14.91 -2.67
C ILE A 766 1.23 -13.69 -3.54
N PHE A 767 1.32 -13.86 -4.86
CA PHE A 767 1.05 -12.83 -5.85
C PHE A 767 -0.38 -12.31 -5.74
N HIS A 768 -1.34 -13.22 -5.67
CA HIS A 768 -2.75 -12.89 -5.48
C HIS A 768 -2.99 -12.10 -4.16
N GLN A 769 -2.27 -12.41 -3.07
CA GLN A 769 -2.35 -11.67 -1.80
C GLN A 769 -1.69 -10.28 -1.83
N VAL A 770 -0.55 -10.17 -2.53
CA VAL A 770 0.13 -8.88 -2.74
C VAL A 770 -0.83 -7.98 -3.52
N PHE A 771 -1.41 -8.47 -4.61
CA PHE A 771 -2.39 -7.72 -5.40
C PHE A 771 -3.58 -7.24 -4.56
N ASP A 772 -4.15 -8.11 -3.72
CA ASP A 772 -5.27 -7.78 -2.84
C ASP A 772 -5.01 -6.63 -1.86
N ARG A 773 -3.74 -6.42 -1.45
CA ARG A 773 -3.38 -5.32 -0.55
C ARG A 773 -3.01 -4.05 -1.30
N PHE A 774 -2.36 -4.16 -2.45
CA PHE A 774 -1.79 -3.01 -3.16
C PHE A 774 -2.79 -2.31 -4.09
N PHE A 775 -3.64 -3.07 -4.79
CA PHE A 775 -4.57 -2.52 -5.78
C PHE A 775 -5.98 -2.30 -5.25
N ASN A 776 -6.17 -2.43 -3.94
CA ASN A 776 -7.43 -2.15 -3.25
C ASN A 776 -7.77 -0.65 -3.12
N LEU A 777 -6.96 0.23 -3.72
CA LEU A 777 -7.13 1.68 -3.64
C LEU A 777 -7.20 2.20 -5.07
N GLU A 778 -8.24 2.96 -5.39
CA GLU A 778 -8.43 3.67 -6.66
C GLU A 778 -7.16 4.40 -7.12
N ARG A 779 -6.47 5.05 -6.16
CA ARG A 779 -5.15 5.68 -6.37
C ARG A 779 -4.06 4.75 -6.88
N ALA A 780 -4.02 3.48 -6.48
CA ALA A 780 -3.03 2.54 -7.00
C ALA A 780 -3.31 2.22 -8.47
N TYR A 781 -4.59 2.10 -8.84
CA TYR A 781 -5.00 1.88 -10.21
C TYR A 781 -4.60 3.05 -11.13
N ASP A 782 -4.90 4.29 -10.72
CA ASP A 782 -4.48 5.50 -11.42
C ASP A 782 -2.95 5.67 -11.45
N LYS A 783 -2.30 5.50 -10.28
CA LYS A 783 -0.85 5.69 -10.11
C LYS A 783 -0.03 4.69 -10.92
N TYR A 784 -0.48 3.45 -11.03
CA TYR A 784 0.18 2.41 -11.84
C TYR A 784 -0.37 2.31 -13.26
N ASN A 785 -1.21 3.27 -13.67
CA ASN A 785 -1.79 3.39 -14.99
C ASN A 785 -2.44 2.07 -15.44
N LEU A 786 -3.16 1.41 -14.52
CA LEU A 786 -3.95 0.22 -14.81
C LEU A 786 -5.24 0.58 -15.54
N HIS A 787 -5.52 1.87 -15.79
CA HIS A 787 -6.32 2.27 -16.94
C HIS A 787 -5.65 1.69 -18.17
N CYS A 788 -6.09 0.52 -18.58
CA CYS A 788 -5.44 -0.20 -19.66
C CYS A 788 -5.50 0.52 -21.01
N VAL A 789 -6.31 1.57 -21.09
CA VAL A 789 -6.39 2.52 -22.20
C VAL A 789 -5.19 3.50 -22.21
N ASP A 790 -4.58 3.78 -21.06
CA ASP A 790 -3.53 4.80 -20.88
C ASP A 790 -2.11 4.21 -20.75
N GLY A 791 -1.98 2.91 -20.43
CA GLY A 791 -0.70 2.28 -20.03
C GLY A 791 -0.19 1.12 -20.90
N GLY A 792 -0.90 0.71 -21.94
CA GLY A 792 -0.50 -0.43 -22.79
C GLY A 792 -0.88 -1.82 -22.25
N GLY A 793 -1.86 -1.91 -21.35
CA GLY A 793 -2.38 -3.17 -20.80
C GLY A 793 -1.59 -3.74 -19.61
N VAL A 794 -2.19 -4.71 -18.92
CA VAL A 794 -1.59 -5.43 -17.77
C VAL A 794 -0.91 -6.73 -18.20
N GLY A 795 -1.15 -7.20 -19.44
CA GLY A 795 -0.56 -8.43 -19.95
C GLY A 795 0.75 -8.19 -20.68
N GLY A 796 1.59 -9.23 -20.66
CA GLY A 796 2.76 -9.28 -21.52
C GLY A 796 2.37 -9.40 -23.00
N PRO A 797 3.37 -9.39 -23.90
CA PRO A 797 3.16 -9.60 -25.33
C PRO A 797 2.48 -10.94 -25.63
N LEU A 798 2.69 -11.94 -24.78
CA LEU A 798 2.14 -13.28 -24.92
C LEU A 798 1.85 -13.89 -23.55
N THR A 799 0.73 -14.58 -23.42
CA THR A 799 0.37 -15.41 -22.27
C THR A 799 -0.15 -16.77 -22.75
N MET A 800 0.00 -17.79 -21.91
CA MET A 800 -0.60 -19.10 -22.12
C MET A 800 -1.49 -19.44 -20.92
N SER A 801 -2.72 -19.89 -21.22
CA SER A 801 -3.63 -20.39 -20.20
C SER A 801 -3.27 -21.82 -19.85
N ASN A 802 -3.69 -22.28 -18.67
CA ASN A 802 -3.53 -23.67 -18.29
C ASN A 802 -4.15 -24.63 -19.32
N VAL A 803 -3.37 -25.63 -19.75
CA VAL A 803 -3.79 -26.70 -20.65
C VAL A 803 -4.68 -27.67 -19.88
N GLY A 804 -5.89 -27.92 -20.36
CA GLY A 804 -6.90 -28.65 -19.56
C GLY A 804 -7.65 -29.72 -20.33
N LYS A 805 -7.57 -30.96 -19.84
CA LYS A 805 -8.52 -32.02 -20.19
C LYS A 805 -9.89 -31.69 -19.61
N PHE A 806 -10.96 -31.92 -20.36
CA PHE A 806 -12.32 -31.91 -19.82
C PHE A 806 -12.42 -32.94 -18.69
N PRO A 807 -12.68 -32.53 -17.44
CA PRO A 807 -12.50 -33.41 -16.28
C PRO A 807 -13.72 -34.30 -15.99
N PHE A 808 -14.83 -34.11 -16.71
CA PHE A 808 -16.07 -34.86 -16.53
C PHE A 808 -16.30 -35.86 -17.66
N ASP A 809 -17.33 -36.69 -17.53
CA ASP A 809 -17.78 -37.53 -18.64
C ASP A 809 -18.29 -36.64 -19.78
N PRO A 810 -17.71 -36.70 -20.99
CA PRO A 810 -18.18 -35.93 -22.13
C PRO A 810 -19.53 -36.40 -22.68
N GLN A 811 -20.06 -37.54 -22.20
CA GLN A 811 -21.38 -38.04 -22.59
C GLN A 811 -22.27 -38.21 -21.36
N VAL A 812 -23.36 -37.45 -21.30
CA VAL A 812 -24.38 -37.54 -20.25
C VAL A 812 -25.71 -37.88 -20.89
N GLY A 813 -26.16 -39.13 -20.71
CA GLY A 813 -27.36 -39.63 -21.38
C GLY A 813 -27.29 -39.44 -22.91
N PRO A 814 -28.25 -38.73 -23.54
CA PRO A 814 -28.23 -38.45 -24.98
C PRO A 814 -27.30 -37.28 -25.36
N VAL A 815 -26.84 -36.48 -24.39
CA VAL A 815 -26.06 -35.27 -24.63
C VAL A 815 -24.57 -35.61 -24.70
N ARG A 816 -23.91 -35.24 -25.81
CA ARG A 816 -22.48 -35.54 -26.01
C ARG A 816 -21.69 -34.32 -26.46
N ILE A 817 -20.69 -33.94 -25.68
CA ILE A 817 -19.74 -32.88 -26.02
C ILE A 817 -18.74 -33.44 -27.03
N ARG A 818 -18.61 -32.81 -28.21
CA ARG A 818 -17.74 -33.22 -29.33
C ARG A 818 -16.45 -32.43 -29.40
N SER A 819 -16.56 -31.10 -29.33
CA SER A 819 -15.43 -30.16 -29.37
C SER A 819 -15.43 -29.26 -28.13
N LEU A 820 -14.26 -28.68 -27.82
CA LEU A 820 -14.12 -27.82 -26.66
C LEU A 820 -13.03 -26.76 -26.88
N HIS A 821 -13.44 -25.52 -27.12
CA HIS A 821 -12.54 -24.37 -27.20
C HIS A 821 -12.79 -23.45 -26.00
N GLY A 822 -11.75 -22.76 -25.55
CA GLY A 822 -11.87 -21.78 -24.47
C GLY A 822 -10.99 -20.58 -24.77
N MET A 823 -11.47 -19.40 -24.41
CA MET A 823 -10.73 -18.15 -24.61
C MET A 823 -11.27 -17.03 -23.73
N SER A 824 -10.46 -16.01 -23.55
CA SER A 824 -10.84 -14.79 -22.86
C SER A 824 -10.41 -13.58 -23.68
N ALA A 825 -11.19 -12.51 -23.62
CA ALA A 825 -10.86 -11.25 -24.28
C ALA A 825 -10.76 -10.11 -23.29
N SER A 826 -9.86 -9.17 -23.57
CA SER A 826 -9.80 -7.91 -22.84
C SER A 826 -9.83 -6.73 -23.79
N GLN A 827 -10.88 -5.93 -23.71
CA GLN A 827 -10.98 -4.65 -24.43
C GLN A 827 -10.45 -3.47 -23.60
N LYS A 828 -10.03 -3.74 -22.37
CA LYS A 828 -9.38 -2.80 -21.47
C LYS A 828 -8.19 -3.49 -20.82
N GLY A 829 -7.29 -4.06 -21.62
CA GLY A 829 -5.94 -4.54 -21.23
C GLY A 829 -5.83 -6.00 -20.77
N GLY A 830 -4.90 -6.71 -21.39
CA GLY A 830 -4.61 -8.12 -21.19
C GLY A 830 -3.36 -8.51 -21.98
N ALA A 831 -3.10 -9.79 -22.18
CA ALA A 831 -2.02 -10.23 -23.07
C ALA A 831 -2.38 -9.94 -24.53
N MET A 832 -1.40 -9.53 -25.34
CA MET A 832 -1.64 -9.19 -26.75
C MET A 832 -1.87 -10.41 -27.62
N LEU A 833 -1.22 -11.53 -27.26
CA LEU A 833 -1.48 -12.87 -27.76
C LEU A 833 -1.78 -13.79 -26.57
N TYR A 834 -2.81 -14.61 -26.69
CA TYR A 834 -3.20 -15.52 -25.62
C TYR A 834 -3.63 -16.85 -26.23
N PHE A 835 -3.07 -17.95 -25.70
CA PHE A 835 -3.25 -19.29 -26.26
C PHE A 835 -3.81 -20.28 -25.23
N TRP A 836 -4.73 -21.13 -25.69
CA TRP A 836 -5.37 -22.19 -24.93
C TRP A 836 -5.28 -23.52 -25.67
N LEU A 837 -5.11 -24.59 -24.88
CA LEU A 837 -5.21 -25.96 -25.35
C LEU A 837 -6.16 -26.74 -24.45
N ARG A 838 -7.19 -27.33 -25.05
CA ARG A 838 -8.17 -28.20 -24.39
C ARG A 838 -8.14 -29.58 -25.00
N SER A 839 -8.63 -30.56 -24.25
CA SER A 839 -8.88 -31.89 -24.81
C SER A 839 -10.16 -32.52 -24.30
N VAL A 840 -10.87 -33.18 -25.21
CA VAL A 840 -12.07 -33.97 -24.96
C VAL A 840 -12.13 -35.09 -26.00
N ASN A 841 -12.68 -36.26 -25.64
CA ASN A 841 -12.81 -37.43 -26.54
C ASN A 841 -11.52 -37.84 -27.29
N GLY A 842 -10.35 -37.71 -26.65
CA GLY A 842 -9.09 -38.11 -27.28
C GLY A 842 -8.66 -37.21 -28.44
N ARG A 843 -9.04 -35.92 -28.41
CA ARG A 843 -8.64 -34.92 -29.41
C ARG A 843 -8.19 -33.63 -28.73
N PHE A 844 -7.24 -32.93 -29.35
CA PHE A 844 -6.82 -31.59 -28.94
C PHE A 844 -7.62 -30.51 -29.66
N PHE A 845 -7.92 -29.44 -28.94
CA PHE A 845 -8.62 -28.26 -29.46
C PHE A 845 -7.83 -27.02 -29.06
N TYR A 846 -7.31 -26.33 -30.07
CA TYR A 846 -6.47 -25.14 -29.91
C TYR A 846 -7.32 -23.90 -30.10
N SER A 847 -7.07 -22.89 -29.27
CA SER A 847 -7.70 -21.57 -29.40
C SER A 847 -6.65 -20.50 -29.16
N GLY A 848 -6.73 -19.41 -29.93
CA GLY A 848 -5.87 -18.26 -29.80
C GLY A 848 -6.70 -16.99 -29.82
N THR A 849 -6.27 -15.97 -29.07
CA THR A 849 -6.82 -14.61 -29.21
C THR A 849 -5.69 -13.62 -29.42
N SER A 850 -5.99 -12.58 -30.17
CA SER A 850 -5.11 -11.43 -30.37
C SER A 850 -5.85 -10.12 -30.20
N VAL A 851 -5.16 -9.06 -29.79
CA VAL A 851 -5.77 -7.76 -29.51
C VAL A 851 -5.39 -6.75 -30.59
N ASN A 852 -6.32 -6.39 -31.47
CA ASN A 852 -6.15 -5.37 -32.49
C ASN A 852 -6.27 -3.95 -31.89
N PRO A 853 -5.45 -2.96 -32.28
CA PRO A 853 -4.36 -3.00 -33.27
C PRO A 853 -2.98 -3.34 -32.68
N ALA A 854 -2.91 -3.88 -31.45
CA ALA A 854 -1.63 -4.20 -30.83
C ALA A 854 -0.95 -5.39 -31.52
N ALA A 855 -1.68 -6.49 -31.72
CA ALA A 855 -1.28 -7.60 -32.56
C ALA A 855 -2.13 -7.55 -33.83
N ASP A 856 -1.47 -7.49 -34.98
CA ASP A 856 -2.14 -7.57 -36.27
C ASP A 856 -2.76 -8.97 -36.47
N ARG A 857 -3.97 -9.03 -37.07
CA ARG A 857 -4.76 -10.27 -37.20
C ARG A 857 -4.05 -11.31 -38.07
N ASP A 858 -3.39 -10.89 -39.14
CA ASP A 858 -2.70 -11.79 -40.07
C ASP A 858 -1.45 -12.36 -39.40
N PHE A 859 -0.66 -11.49 -38.74
CA PHE A 859 0.48 -11.93 -37.94
C PHE A 859 0.05 -12.91 -36.84
N ALA A 860 -1.03 -12.62 -36.11
CA ALA A 860 -1.53 -13.48 -35.05
C ALA A 860 -2.02 -14.83 -35.57
N ALA A 861 -2.68 -14.84 -36.74
CA ALA A 861 -3.12 -16.06 -37.41
C ALA A 861 -1.93 -16.93 -37.84
N GLU A 862 -0.90 -16.32 -38.45
CA GLU A 862 0.32 -17.02 -38.85
C GLU A 862 1.08 -17.58 -37.63
N PHE A 863 1.22 -16.77 -36.59
CA PHE A 863 1.85 -17.19 -35.33
C PHE A 863 1.11 -18.37 -34.70
N PHE A 864 -0.22 -18.27 -34.58
CA PHE A 864 -1.06 -19.33 -34.03
C PHE A 864 -0.97 -20.62 -34.84
N ALA A 865 -1.06 -20.53 -36.17
CA ALA A 865 -0.94 -21.67 -37.07
C ALA A 865 0.42 -22.36 -36.92
N PHE A 866 1.50 -21.60 -36.74
CA PHE A 866 2.83 -22.17 -36.53
C PHE A 866 2.97 -22.85 -35.16
N VAL A 867 2.40 -22.28 -34.09
CA VAL A 867 2.33 -22.94 -32.76
C VAL A 867 1.63 -24.28 -32.84
N VAL A 868 0.46 -24.32 -33.49
CA VAL A 868 -0.30 -25.56 -33.70
C VAL A 868 0.51 -26.56 -34.51
N PHE A 869 1.14 -26.11 -35.60
CA PHE A 869 1.98 -26.97 -36.44
C PHE A 869 3.12 -27.60 -35.65
N LEU A 870 3.85 -26.82 -34.85
CA LEU A 870 4.94 -27.31 -34.01
C LEU A 870 4.44 -28.34 -32.99
N MET A 871 3.29 -28.11 -32.38
CA MET A 871 2.69 -29.07 -31.43
C MET A 871 2.26 -30.37 -32.11
N GLU A 872 1.52 -30.29 -33.23
CA GLU A 872 1.04 -31.45 -33.98
C GLU A 872 2.17 -32.26 -34.63
N ASN A 873 3.34 -31.65 -34.84
CA ASN A 873 4.52 -32.29 -35.44
C ASN A 873 5.67 -32.54 -34.46
N CYS A 874 5.46 -32.38 -33.14
CA CYS A 874 6.53 -32.49 -32.14
C CYS A 874 7.10 -33.92 -31.98
N VAL A 875 6.41 -34.92 -32.55
CA VAL A 875 6.82 -36.33 -32.58
C VAL A 875 7.32 -36.79 -33.96
N SER A 876 7.40 -35.87 -34.92
CA SER A 876 7.89 -36.17 -36.27
C SER A 876 9.41 -36.40 -36.28
N ALA A 877 9.90 -37.10 -37.30
CA ALA A 877 11.36 -37.23 -37.53
C ALA A 877 12.05 -35.86 -37.73
N ALA A 878 11.31 -34.84 -38.14
CA ALA A 878 11.81 -33.48 -38.26
C ALA A 878 12.06 -32.82 -36.88
N ALA A 879 11.33 -33.23 -35.84
CA ALA A 879 11.47 -32.72 -34.47
C ALA A 879 12.41 -33.56 -33.60
N GLN A 880 12.48 -34.87 -33.85
CA GLN A 880 13.15 -35.82 -32.98
C GLN A 880 14.67 -35.59 -32.93
N ASP A 881 15.21 -35.45 -31.71
CA ASP A 881 16.64 -35.33 -31.38
C ASP A 881 17.40 -34.17 -32.05
N LYS A 882 16.69 -33.20 -32.65
CA LYS A 882 17.28 -31.97 -33.22
C LYS A 882 17.33 -30.84 -32.21
N ALA A 883 18.41 -30.08 -32.26
CA ALA A 883 18.52 -28.81 -31.55
C ALA A 883 17.50 -27.80 -32.11
N ILE A 884 16.94 -26.92 -31.27
CA ILE A 884 15.90 -25.95 -31.69
C ILE A 884 16.38 -25.04 -32.83
N ARG A 885 17.68 -24.70 -32.83
CA ARG A 885 18.31 -23.91 -33.91
C ARG A 885 18.24 -24.58 -35.29
N GLU A 886 18.13 -25.91 -35.34
CA GLU A 886 18.00 -26.72 -36.55
C GLU A 886 16.54 -27.06 -36.83
N TYR A 887 15.76 -27.37 -35.78
CA TYR A 887 14.34 -27.72 -35.91
C TYR A 887 13.47 -26.56 -36.40
N ILE A 888 13.64 -25.34 -35.88
CA ILE A 888 12.78 -24.20 -36.21
C ILE A 888 12.79 -23.87 -37.73
N PRO A 889 13.96 -23.73 -38.40
CA PRO A 889 13.99 -23.48 -39.84
C PRO A 889 13.34 -24.58 -40.68
N GLU A 890 13.55 -25.85 -40.29
CA GLU A 890 12.96 -26.99 -40.98
C GLU A 890 11.44 -27.05 -40.80
N ALA A 891 10.96 -26.83 -39.57
CA ALA A 891 9.54 -26.73 -39.27
C ALA A 891 8.87 -25.59 -40.05
N ALA A 892 9.52 -24.43 -40.16
CA ALA A 892 9.02 -23.29 -40.93
C ALA A 892 8.88 -23.64 -42.43
N SER A 893 9.88 -24.31 -43.01
CA SER A 893 9.83 -24.78 -44.40
C SER A 893 8.70 -25.79 -44.64
N LEU A 894 8.55 -26.77 -43.73
CA LEU A 894 7.46 -27.75 -43.79
C LEU A 894 6.08 -27.11 -43.64
N HIS A 895 5.95 -26.13 -42.74
CA HIS A 895 4.72 -25.39 -42.53
C HIS A 895 4.32 -24.61 -43.80
N GLN A 896 5.27 -23.91 -44.43
CA GLN A 896 5.04 -23.19 -45.67
C GLN A 896 4.64 -24.13 -46.82
N ALA A 897 5.30 -25.29 -46.94
CA ALA A 897 4.93 -26.30 -47.93
C ALA A 897 3.53 -26.89 -47.70
N ALA A 898 3.14 -27.11 -46.44
CA ALA A 898 1.81 -27.57 -46.07
C ALA A 898 0.74 -26.52 -46.39
N GLN A 899 0.99 -25.24 -46.12
CA GLN A 899 0.09 -24.14 -46.49
C GLN A 899 -0.12 -24.07 -48.01
N LEU A 900 0.97 -24.08 -48.80
CA LEU A 900 0.91 -24.09 -50.27
C LEU A 900 0.15 -25.29 -50.83
N THR A 901 0.25 -26.45 -50.17
CA THR A 901 -0.48 -27.67 -50.57
C THR A 901 -1.97 -27.54 -50.26
N ALA A 902 -2.33 -27.02 -49.09
CA ALA A 902 -3.71 -26.76 -48.71
C ALA A 902 -4.36 -25.71 -49.62
N GLU A 903 -3.63 -24.66 -50.02
CA GLU A 903 -4.08 -23.67 -51.01
C GLU A 903 -4.34 -24.28 -52.39
N ARG A 904 -3.49 -25.22 -52.83
CA ARG A 904 -3.66 -25.92 -54.13
C ARG A 904 -4.79 -26.96 -54.13
N GLN A 905 -5.13 -27.50 -52.96
CA GLN A 905 -6.23 -28.46 -52.79
C GLN A 905 -7.59 -27.78 -52.56
N ARG A 906 -7.64 -26.45 -52.43
CA ARG A 906 -8.91 -25.72 -52.50
C ARG A 906 -9.51 -25.94 -53.89
N PRO A 907 -10.81 -26.27 -54.00
CA PRO A 907 -11.45 -26.44 -55.30
C PRO A 907 -11.31 -25.14 -56.11
N GLN A 908 -10.54 -25.19 -57.19
CA GLN A 908 -10.56 -24.12 -58.19
C GLN A 908 -11.93 -24.19 -58.85
N LEU A 909 -12.81 -23.22 -58.56
CA LEU A 909 -13.97 -22.99 -59.39
C LEU A 909 -13.46 -22.61 -60.78
N GLU A 910 -13.57 -23.54 -61.73
CA GLU A 910 -13.51 -23.22 -63.15
C GLU A 910 -14.52 -22.10 -63.40
N THR A 911 -14.02 -20.92 -63.74
CA THR A 911 -14.81 -19.87 -64.38
C THR A 911 -15.40 -20.46 -65.66
N VAL A 912 -16.64 -20.94 -65.58
CA VAL A 912 -17.47 -21.16 -66.75
C VAL A 912 -18.16 -19.83 -67.05
N ALA A 913 -17.92 -19.36 -68.28
CA ALA A 913 -18.15 -18.03 -68.81
C ALA A 913 -19.60 -17.51 -68.75
#